data_AF-A0A8H5RBA7-F1
#
_entry.id   AF-A0A8H5RBA7-F1
#
_cell.length_a   1.000
_cell.length_b   1.000
_cell.length_c   1.000
_cell.angle_alpha   90.00
_cell.angle_beta   90.00
_cell.angle_gamma   90.00
#
_symmetry.space_group_name_H-M   'P 1'
#
loop_
_entity.id
_entity.type
_entity.pdbx_description
1 polymer ?
#
loop_
_entity_poly.entity_id
_entity_poly.type
_entity_poly.pdbx_seq_one_letter_code
_entity_poly.pdbx_strand_id
1 'polypeptide(L)'
;MSVDLVFRSWYKGDDANKADIAQEAFKSVKKHFEQSNSLSSDEKALLGKKSSLQDVEKAVSDAFAKYEAKSEASKTRKWLLRASESICHYGQVLDVFVQHHPEYVSLAWGLMKVMFISVVNHGETLKLLSKSLFEVAQRLPRIEHLSALYPTKNMTTAIESLYSCIMEFLLIAHSWCNESKFKHIYHSFTRPHELRYTDLLQRIETCTGNINELATVGSQTELRVMHNTQSSKLNEIISSLQTSEKTRQSQIDGLNCAISRLEISSRDHDRKLDLIMQWLEASGLTINDFLTKIETFHSIQTSAQLDTNQKLSSLQLAQALATFSQSLENPKSLYKHHLFLRNRRASGRGAAVTTNEFWLSPKLARWSSCPHSSLSIIRGSFTTRWAIQDFAIDIIQAVTMMNMPALWVLGSANKTSSNAMLSPADLVRYLTYQALQIEGTVTTEKQMSLRHSQLEEAKTSQDWLALFRLIMQDLGGQIYIIIDLATVSSGPKGSSQANLISQLNEMLEDLSSKKPQKGSRTKIPLDPRILDEEAKRLRIRAPTWSLGAAIRIKNSSCPLCRLFISQWDPDFIADSSTDEVELRWILGPAGRWAFTTYGARDYTWIGFSSGMETSGHPDPTSGLFLEPWTDPLVDTSRILRWISSCEELHSSECAMPTDLPFAEAFPGLRVLRVIDVEDHCVVELTSLEKYIALSYVWGAAANFRLTKANRTALLMPRSLEKVFKMLPNTIKDAITLTRRLGCRYLWVDALCLLQDNTEDLELGVNVMDLVYERAWLTIVAACGHDADARLPGVQEGTRDGSSNSFKIMPGVEMGIVTGLDGLLERSVYHSRAWTFQEQVLSRRVLYFVENKVFYRCRAAEHAEHFVDDLSQTSADWTPGASHSMSVLVNDPVIYLSTMLSLYTKRVLTNPNDTLRAMAGIIRRIAERMKCTFFQGLPTAMFDKFITFFADGTILHRRSTFPSYSWTGWRGCVDMDLQFTCENMTMTENTKMWLRDMTWIIWYERNSSGITQLVWDPDSNSSDMEYAGYRHRRSFPKGRYVPDQLDTRRTVPTEEVSFSREVPSYPMLQFWTLSLFYRISDVDVFRGTGCLQDSNNKKCGFVFLDGFDETEFFESCGPYEIILLSETSNPRFLDSRWVQWQDPYPLGSGQWTFYNIMILESKGGIAERRGFGVLHQGAVEFSLDPGSSWKEIVLA
;
A
#
# COMPACT_ATOMS: atom_id res chain seq x y z
N MET A 1 41.97 2.32 20.39
CA MET A 1 41.40 3.64 20.04
C MET A 1 39.89 3.46 19.98
N SER A 2 39.11 4.25 20.71
CA SER A 2 37.64 4.13 20.66
C SER A 2 37.15 4.43 19.24
N VAL A 3 36.08 3.76 18.81
CA VAL A 3 35.41 4.05 17.52
C VAL A 3 35.01 5.54 17.47
N ASP A 4 34.69 6.12 18.62
CA ASP A 4 34.47 7.56 18.83
C ASP A 4 35.68 8.45 18.46
N LEU A 5 36.91 8.00 18.70
CA LEU A 5 38.13 8.72 18.34
C LEU A 5 38.42 8.69 16.84
N VAL A 6 38.09 7.59 16.16
CA VAL A 6 38.22 7.43 14.70
C VAL A 6 37.10 8.19 13.96
N PHE A 7 35.89 8.18 14.51
CA PHE A 7 34.75 8.93 13.97
C PHE A 7 34.93 10.44 14.14
N ARG A 8 35.39 10.90 15.32
CA ARG A 8 35.79 12.30 15.51
C ARG A 8 36.94 12.69 14.59
N SER A 9 37.83 11.78 14.17
CA SER A 9 38.90 12.12 13.21
C SER A 9 38.42 12.20 11.75
N TRP A 10 37.29 11.58 11.41
CA TRP A 10 36.69 11.69 10.08
C TRP A 10 35.91 13.00 9.89
N TYR A 11 35.29 13.51 10.96
CA TYR A 11 34.48 14.74 10.96
C TYR A 11 35.19 15.96 11.55
N LYS A 12 36.41 15.83 12.10
CA LYS A 12 37.24 16.98 12.50
C LYS A 12 37.87 17.65 11.28
N GLY A 13 37.10 18.51 10.62
CA GLY A 13 37.62 19.83 10.30
C GLY A 13 37.70 20.63 11.61
N ASP A 14 38.74 21.44 11.79
CA ASP A 14 38.93 22.23 13.01
C ASP A 14 37.65 22.95 13.44
N ASP A 15 37.32 22.90 14.74
CA ASP A 15 36.19 23.58 15.40
C ASP A 15 36.31 25.13 15.37
N ALA A 16 37.00 25.69 14.37
CA ALA A 16 37.18 27.10 14.12
C ALA A 16 36.63 27.44 12.74
N ASN A 17 35.44 28.06 12.74
CA ASN A 17 34.61 28.48 11.61
C ASN A 17 33.82 27.36 10.91
N LYS A 18 32.49 27.44 11.02
CA LYS A 18 31.52 26.89 10.06
C LYS A 18 31.72 27.54 8.69
N ALA A 19 32.85 27.32 8.03
CA ALA A 19 33.04 27.71 6.64
C ALA A 19 32.33 26.67 5.78
N ASP A 20 31.42 27.14 4.93
CA ASP A 20 30.73 26.30 3.95
C ASP A 20 31.78 25.63 3.05
N ILE A 21 31.85 24.30 3.09
CA ILE A 21 32.85 23.51 2.35
C ILE A 21 32.68 23.71 0.84
N ALA A 22 31.46 23.94 0.38
CA ALA A 22 31.20 24.31 -1.01
C ALA A 22 31.83 25.68 -1.33
N GLN A 23 31.83 26.61 -0.36
CA GLN A 23 32.47 27.92 -0.44
C GLN A 23 33.99 27.88 -0.46
N GLU A 24 34.62 27.03 0.35
CA GLU A 24 36.07 26.85 0.28
C GLU A 24 36.50 26.14 -1.00
N ALA A 25 35.77 25.10 -1.43
CA ALA A 25 35.99 24.40 -2.70
C ALA A 25 35.87 25.37 -3.89
N PHE A 26 34.85 26.23 -3.91
CA PHE A 26 34.70 27.22 -4.97
C PHE A 26 35.80 28.29 -4.94
N LYS A 27 36.18 28.80 -3.76
CA LYS A 27 37.30 29.76 -3.64
C LYS A 27 38.63 29.13 -4.08
N SER A 28 38.85 27.86 -3.76
CA SER A 28 40.00 27.04 -4.17
C SER A 28 40.05 26.90 -5.69
N VAL A 29 38.95 26.49 -6.32
CA VAL A 29 38.80 26.38 -7.78
C VAL A 29 38.97 27.75 -8.45
N LYS A 30 38.33 28.80 -7.94
CA LYS A 30 38.47 30.17 -8.47
C LYS A 30 39.93 30.63 -8.46
N LYS A 31 40.64 30.43 -7.34
CA LYS A 31 42.07 30.77 -7.21
C LYS A 31 42.95 29.94 -8.16
N HIS A 32 42.65 28.64 -8.32
CA HIS A 32 43.34 27.77 -9.27
C HIS A 32 43.17 28.28 -10.71
N PHE A 33 41.97 28.70 -11.09
CA PHE A 33 41.70 29.29 -12.40
C PHE A 33 42.36 30.66 -12.57
N GLU A 34 42.34 31.55 -11.58
CA GLU A 34 43.03 32.86 -11.64
C GLU A 34 44.56 32.72 -11.84
N GLN A 35 45.15 31.69 -11.22
CA GLN A 35 46.58 31.36 -11.30
C GLN A 35 46.96 30.54 -12.54
N SER A 36 45.98 29.94 -13.22
CA SER A 36 46.23 29.17 -14.45
C SER A 36 46.64 30.11 -15.61
N ASN A 37 47.65 29.69 -16.38
CA ASN A 37 48.12 30.39 -17.58
C ASN A 37 47.20 30.18 -18.80
N SER A 38 46.08 29.48 -18.63
CA SER A 38 45.12 29.15 -19.71
C SER A 38 44.07 30.21 -19.96
N LEU A 39 43.89 31.19 -19.06
CA LEU A 39 42.92 32.28 -19.19
C LEU A 39 43.52 33.53 -19.85
N SER A 40 42.81 34.10 -20.82
CA SER A 40 43.13 35.39 -21.44
C SER A 40 42.95 36.57 -20.46
N SER A 41 43.57 37.72 -20.76
CA SER A 41 43.49 38.93 -19.92
C SER A 41 42.05 39.42 -19.70
N ASP A 42 41.17 39.22 -20.69
CA ASP A 42 39.76 39.63 -20.63
C ASP A 42 38.92 38.68 -19.76
N GLU A 43 39.23 37.38 -19.76
CA GLU A 43 38.56 36.38 -18.91
C GLU A 43 38.91 36.58 -17.43
N LYS A 44 40.16 36.98 -17.14
CA LYS A 44 40.58 37.37 -15.78
C LYS A 44 39.87 38.64 -15.30
N ALA A 45 39.56 39.57 -16.20
CA ALA A 45 38.79 40.79 -15.87
C ALA A 45 37.30 40.51 -15.60
N LEU A 46 36.73 39.46 -16.21
CA LEU A 46 35.32 39.09 -16.04
C LEU A 46 35.03 38.46 -14.67
N LEU A 47 35.95 37.62 -14.15
CA LEU A 47 35.86 36.96 -12.83
C LEU A 47 35.90 37.95 -11.64
N GLY A 48 36.24 39.21 -11.89
CA GLY A 48 36.34 40.30 -10.91
C GLY A 48 35.17 41.30 -10.89
N LYS A 49 34.24 41.25 -11.86
CA LYS A 49 33.11 42.22 -11.93
C LYS A 49 31.84 41.69 -11.25
N LYS A 50 31.35 42.40 -10.22
CA LYS A 50 30.01 42.19 -9.65
C LYS A 50 28.95 42.60 -10.67
N SER A 51 28.14 41.65 -11.13
CA SER A 51 27.00 41.90 -12.04
C SER A 51 25.69 41.72 -11.27
N SER A 52 24.71 42.62 -11.45
CA SER A 52 23.42 42.59 -10.75
C SER A 52 22.25 42.16 -11.65
N LEU A 53 21.10 41.80 -11.05
CA LEU A 53 19.85 41.49 -11.77
C LEU A 53 19.40 42.67 -12.66
N GLN A 54 19.44 43.89 -12.13
CA GLN A 54 19.09 45.12 -12.86
C GLN A 54 19.94 45.33 -14.12
N ASP A 55 21.20 44.89 -14.07
CA ASP A 55 22.11 44.94 -15.19
C ASP A 55 21.74 43.95 -16.31
N VAL A 56 21.13 42.81 -15.95
CA VAL A 56 20.64 41.78 -16.87
C VAL A 56 19.28 42.19 -17.45
N GLU A 57 18.38 42.69 -16.61
CA GLU A 57 17.08 43.25 -17.03
C GLU A 57 17.28 44.39 -18.05
N LYS A 58 18.26 45.27 -17.81
CA LYS A 58 18.62 46.34 -18.74
C LYS A 58 19.15 45.80 -20.08
N ALA A 59 20.01 44.77 -20.05
CA ALA A 59 20.53 44.16 -21.27
C ALA A 59 19.43 43.44 -22.09
N VAL A 60 18.48 42.80 -21.40
CA VAL A 60 17.30 42.16 -22.03
C VAL A 60 16.37 43.21 -22.62
N SER A 61 16.13 44.32 -21.92
CA SER A 61 15.31 45.44 -22.38
C SER A 61 15.94 46.14 -23.60
N ASP A 62 17.25 46.39 -23.58
CA ASP A 62 18.00 46.96 -24.70
C ASP A 62 18.01 46.03 -25.93
N ALA A 63 18.07 44.71 -25.72
CA ALA A 63 17.96 43.71 -26.78
C ALA A 63 16.55 43.64 -27.38
N PHE A 64 15.52 43.74 -26.54
CA PHE A 64 14.12 43.83 -26.96
C PHE A 64 13.88 45.07 -27.83
N ALA A 65 14.34 46.25 -27.39
CA ALA A 65 14.20 47.51 -28.12
C ALA A 65 14.92 47.48 -29.49
N LYS A 66 16.11 46.87 -29.55
CA LYS A 66 16.84 46.68 -30.83
C LYS A 66 16.15 45.71 -31.79
N TYR A 67 15.40 44.73 -31.28
CA TYR A 67 14.72 43.73 -32.12
C TYR A 67 13.35 44.23 -32.59
N GLU A 68 12.63 45.03 -31.79
CA GLU A 68 11.40 45.72 -32.24
C GLU A 68 11.65 46.67 -33.42
N ALA A 69 12.86 47.25 -33.51
CA ALA A 69 13.27 48.05 -34.64
C ALA A 69 13.51 47.24 -35.94
N LYS A 70 13.63 45.89 -35.86
CA LYS A 70 13.77 45.01 -37.03
C LYS A 70 12.41 44.35 -37.31
N SER A 71 11.69 44.93 -38.28
CA SER A 71 10.41 44.43 -38.77
C SER A 71 10.53 43.06 -39.47
N GLU A 72 10.55 41.96 -38.71
CA GLU A 72 10.25 40.61 -39.24
C GLU A 72 9.80 39.66 -38.11
N ALA A 73 8.61 39.07 -38.25
CA ALA A 73 7.98 38.20 -37.26
C ALA A 73 8.21 36.70 -37.54
N SER A 74 8.39 35.88 -36.48
CA SER A 74 7.40 34.83 -36.10
C SER A 74 7.89 33.65 -35.23
N LYS A 75 9.18 33.43 -34.96
CA LYS A 75 9.60 32.34 -34.03
C LYS A 75 10.52 32.78 -32.88
N THR A 76 11.42 33.73 -33.14
CA THR A 76 12.38 34.25 -32.15
C THR A 76 11.70 35.05 -31.03
N ARG A 77 10.64 35.80 -31.35
CA ARG A 77 9.84 36.57 -30.38
C ARG A 77 9.19 35.70 -29.30
N LYS A 78 8.66 34.52 -29.67
CA LYS A 78 8.08 33.55 -28.71
C LYS A 78 9.13 32.95 -27.78
N TRP A 79 10.34 32.72 -28.28
CA TRP A 79 11.45 32.20 -27.47
C TRP A 79 12.09 33.27 -26.59
N LEU A 80 12.14 34.53 -27.03
CA LEU A 80 12.54 35.68 -26.20
C LEU A 80 11.53 35.94 -25.07
N LEU A 81 10.23 35.83 -25.33
CA LEU A 81 9.18 35.90 -24.30
C LEU A 81 9.29 34.75 -23.29
N ARG A 82 9.45 33.50 -23.75
CA ARG A 82 9.65 32.36 -22.84
C ARG A 82 10.98 32.40 -22.07
N ALA A 83 12.03 32.96 -22.67
CA ALA A 83 13.30 33.19 -21.98
C ALA A 83 13.16 34.29 -20.93
N SER A 84 12.43 35.38 -21.22
CA SER A 84 12.08 36.41 -20.24
C SER A 84 11.25 35.84 -19.09
N GLU A 85 10.24 35.02 -19.36
CA GLU A 85 9.43 34.32 -18.35
C GLU A 85 10.29 33.37 -17.51
N SER A 86 11.22 32.64 -18.14
CA SER A 86 12.17 31.77 -17.43
C SER A 86 13.16 32.58 -16.57
N ILE A 87 13.63 33.74 -17.03
CA ILE A 87 14.52 34.63 -16.24
C ILE A 87 13.79 35.22 -15.05
N CYS A 88 12.51 35.62 -15.18
CA CYS A 88 11.71 36.09 -14.05
C CYS A 88 11.45 34.95 -13.05
N HIS A 89 11.16 33.74 -13.54
CA HIS A 89 10.98 32.54 -12.73
C HIS A 89 12.29 32.14 -11.98
N TYR A 90 13.44 32.14 -12.66
CA TYR A 90 14.73 31.84 -12.03
C TYR A 90 15.29 33.01 -11.23
N GLY A 91 14.90 34.25 -11.51
CA GLY A 91 15.26 35.45 -10.74
C GLY A 91 14.71 35.37 -9.33
N GLN A 92 13.48 34.90 -9.17
CA GLN A 92 12.88 34.64 -7.86
C GLN A 92 13.58 33.50 -7.11
N VAL A 93 13.99 32.43 -7.81
CA VAL A 93 14.77 31.32 -7.23
C VAL A 93 16.18 31.76 -6.84
N LEU A 94 16.86 32.57 -7.67
CA LEU A 94 18.20 33.10 -7.43
C LEU A 94 18.20 34.20 -6.36
N ASP A 95 17.12 34.97 -6.20
CA ASP A 95 16.96 35.97 -5.13
C ASP A 95 16.89 35.33 -3.74
N VAL A 96 16.39 34.10 -3.63
CA VAL A 96 16.50 33.29 -2.41
C VAL A 96 17.97 32.90 -2.15
N PHE A 97 18.76 32.62 -3.20
CA PHE A 97 20.21 32.37 -3.10
C PHE A 97 21.04 33.63 -2.81
N VAL A 98 20.61 34.82 -3.24
CA VAL A 98 21.25 36.13 -2.97
C VAL A 98 21.36 36.39 -1.47
N GLN A 99 20.37 35.94 -0.69
CA GLN A 99 20.36 36.13 0.77
C GLN A 99 21.44 35.32 1.49
N HIS A 100 21.95 34.25 0.88
CA HIS A 100 22.94 33.36 1.50
C HIS A 100 24.36 33.50 0.91
N HIS A 101 24.54 33.61 -0.42
CA HIS A 101 25.88 33.68 -1.03
C HIS A 101 25.98 34.54 -2.31
N PRO A 102 26.15 35.87 -2.19
CA PRO A 102 26.07 36.84 -3.30
C PRO A 102 27.19 36.76 -4.35
N GLU A 103 28.34 36.14 -4.05
CA GLU A 103 29.45 35.97 -5.01
C GLU A 103 29.12 35.05 -6.20
N TYR A 104 28.40 33.95 -5.99
CA TYR A 104 28.02 32.98 -7.04
C TYR A 104 27.00 33.54 -8.01
N VAL A 105 26.06 34.28 -7.44
CA VAL A 105 24.96 34.92 -8.16
C VAL A 105 25.51 36.02 -9.08
N SER A 106 26.58 36.73 -8.67
CA SER A 106 27.24 37.74 -9.52
C SER A 106 27.93 37.16 -10.77
N LEU A 107 28.45 35.93 -10.68
CA LEU A 107 29.08 35.23 -11.80
C LEU A 107 28.00 34.71 -12.76
N ALA A 108 26.93 34.11 -12.24
CA ALA A 108 25.77 33.67 -13.02
C ALA A 108 25.08 34.86 -13.74
N TRP A 109 24.86 35.98 -13.05
CA TRP A 109 24.30 37.19 -13.65
C TRP A 109 25.24 37.84 -14.68
N GLY A 110 26.55 37.84 -14.44
CA GLY A 110 27.54 38.37 -15.38
C GLY A 110 27.57 37.59 -16.70
N LEU A 111 27.46 36.26 -16.62
CA LEU A 111 27.41 35.38 -17.79
C LEU A 111 26.07 35.42 -18.53
N MET A 112 24.94 35.52 -17.82
CA MET A 112 23.62 35.76 -18.44
C MET A 112 23.56 37.10 -19.17
N LYS A 113 24.12 38.17 -18.59
CA LYS A 113 24.24 39.48 -19.24
C LYS A 113 25.01 39.41 -20.56
N VAL A 114 26.15 38.73 -20.58
CA VAL A 114 26.99 38.56 -21.78
C VAL A 114 26.31 37.68 -22.83
N MET A 115 25.62 36.60 -22.41
CA MET A 115 24.80 35.77 -23.29
C MET A 115 23.75 36.60 -24.04
N PHE A 116 22.90 37.37 -23.34
CA PHE A 116 21.80 38.11 -23.97
C PHE A 116 22.27 39.25 -24.87
N ILE A 117 23.43 39.86 -24.59
CA ILE A 117 24.06 40.83 -25.50
C ILE A 117 24.50 40.16 -26.82
N SER A 118 24.90 38.88 -26.79
CA SER A 118 25.33 38.10 -27.96
C SER A 118 24.18 37.42 -28.74
N VAL A 119 22.99 37.27 -28.14
CA VAL A 119 21.77 36.64 -28.71
C VAL A 119 21.20 37.35 -29.94
N VAL A 120 21.69 38.54 -30.27
CA VAL A 120 21.30 39.25 -31.49
C VAL A 120 21.68 38.50 -32.79
N ASN A 121 22.51 37.43 -32.74
CA ASN A 121 23.01 36.77 -33.95
C ASN A 121 22.62 35.30 -34.24
N HIS A 122 22.35 34.36 -33.31
CA HIS A 122 22.06 32.95 -33.68
C HIS A 122 21.14 32.18 -32.69
N GLY A 123 20.05 31.57 -33.18
CA GLY A 123 18.94 31.04 -32.35
C GLY A 123 18.98 29.55 -31.94
N GLU A 124 19.65 28.66 -32.67
CA GLU A 124 19.69 27.22 -32.31
C GLU A 124 20.64 26.92 -31.15
N THR A 125 21.75 27.65 -31.03
CA THR A 125 22.74 27.50 -29.96
C THR A 125 22.16 27.86 -28.57
N LEU A 126 21.18 28.77 -28.53
CA LEU A 126 20.49 29.17 -27.30
C LEU A 126 19.79 27.98 -26.64
N LYS A 127 19.14 27.12 -27.44
CA LYS A 127 18.32 25.99 -26.95
C LYS A 127 19.17 24.92 -26.25
N LEU A 128 20.37 24.65 -26.77
CA LEU A 128 21.27 23.64 -26.22
C LEU A 128 21.93 24.16 -24.92
N LEU A 129 22.45 25.39 -24.94
CA LEU A 129 23.07 26.01 -23.77
C LEU A 129 22.07 26.25 -22.63
N SER A 130 20.82 26.65 -22.94
CA SER A 130 19.77 26.83 -21.93
C SER A 130 19.38 25.50 -21.28
N LYS A 131 19.31 24.42 -22.06
CA LYS A 131 18.99 23.08 -21.54
C LYS A 131 20.10 22.57 -20.61
N SER A 132 21.36 22.73 -21.00
CA SER A 132 22.51 22.32 -20.18
C SER A 132 22.63 23.12 -18.88
N LEU A 133 22.43 24.45 -18.91
CA LEU A 133 22.45 25.29 -17.71
C LEU A 133 21.30 24.94 -16.75
N PHE A 134 20.12 24.60 -17.27
CA PHE A 134 18.98 24.16 -16.47
C PHE A 134 19.27 22.85 -15.73
N GLU A 135 19.82 21.86 -16.42
CA GLU A 135 20.16 20.56 -15.81
C GLU A 135 21.26 20.66 -14.73
N VAL A 136 22.17 21.63 -14.86
CA VAL A 136 23.18 21.93 -13.82
C VAL A 136 22.54 22.65 -12.63
N ALA A 137 21.71 23.67 -12.90
CA ALA A 137 21.06 24.49 -11.86
C ALA A 137 20.14 23.67 -10.95
N GLN A 138 19.40 22.70 -11.49
CA GLN A 138 18.53 21.83 -10.68
C GLN A 138 19.29 20.95 -9.69
N ARG A 139 20.59 20.71 -9.90
CA ARG A 139 21.38 19.76 -9.10
C ARG A 139 22.16 20.43 -7.96
N LEU A 140 22.50 21.73 -8.09
CA LEU A 140 23.30 22.47 -7.11
C LEU A 140 22.72 22.55 -5.69
N PRO A 141 21.40 22.81 -5.46
CA PRO A 141 20.85 22.94 -4.11
C PRO A 141 20.95 21.64 -3.31
N ARG A 142 20.85 20.51 -4.00
CA ARG A 142 20.97 19.18 -3.40
C ARG A 142 22.41 18.90 -2.95
N ILE A 143 23.40 19.35 -3.70
CA ILE A 143 24.82 19.16 -3.40
C ILE A 143 25.22 19.95 -2.15
N GLU A 144 24.71 21.17 -1.99
CA GLU A 144 24.92 22.00 -0.80
C GLU A 144 24.41 21.27 0.46
N HIS A 145 23.19 20.73 0.40
CA HIS A 145 22.60 19.98 1.51
C HIS A 145 23.41 18.74 1.87
N LEU A 146 23.86 17.97 0.86
CA LEU A 146 24.70 16.79 1.07
C LEU A 146 26.10 17.15 1.61
N SER A 147 26.65 18.31 1.23
CA SER A 147 27.95 18.79 1.72
C SER A 147 27.90 19.24 3.19
N ALA A 148 26.78 19.82 3.61
CA ALA A 148 26.54 20.21 5.00
C ALA A 148 26.34 18.99 5.91
N LEU A 149 25.70 17.93 5.39
CA LEU A 149 25.46 16.70 6.13
C LEU A 149 26.71 15.81 6.23
N TYR A 150 27.54 15.75 5.18
CA TYR A 150 28.69 14.84 5.11
C TYR A 150 30.01 15.57 4.79
N PRO A 151 30.55 16.39 5.72
CA PRO A 151 31.74 17.23 5.54
C PRO A 151 33.05 16.42 5.53
N THR A 152 33.20 15.48 4.61
CA THR A 152 34.37 14.60 4.49
C THR A 152 35.34 15.11 3.43
N LYS A 153 36.65 14.85 3.58
CA LYS A 153 37.66 15.23 2.56
C LYS A 153 37.34 14.70 1.15
N ASN A 154 36.75 13.50 1.06
CA ASN A 154 36.35 12.92 -0.22
C ASN A 154 35.15 13.68 -0.82
N MET A 155 34.20 14.11 0.01
CA MET A 155 33.07 14.96 -0.41
C MET A 155 33.58 16.32 -0.91
N THR A 156 34.51 16.95 -0.19
CA THR A 156 35.14 18.21 -0.62
C THR A 156 35.82 18.08 -1.99
N THR A 157 36.61 17.01 -2.19
CA THR A 157 37.32 16.77 -3.46
C THR A 157 36.34 16.53 -4.62
N ALA A 158 35.23 15.84 -4.36
CA ALA A 158 34.19 15.60 -5.36
C ALA A 158 33.45 16.90 -5.75
N ILE A 159 33.19 17.78 -4.78
CA ILE A 159 32.58 19.10 -4.98
C ILE A 159 33.52 20.05 -5.74
N GLU A 160 34.82 20.06 -5.41
CA GLU A 160 35.85 20.81 -6.17
C GLU A 160 35.90 20.37 -7.64
N SER A 161 35.83 19.05 -7.88
CA SER A 161 35.83 18.49 -9.24
C SER A 161 34.60 18.91 -10.03
N LEU A 162 33.42 18.93 -9.38
CA LEU A 162 32.19 19.40 -10.00
C LEU A 162 32.26 20.89 -10.34
N TYR A 163 32.69 21.74 -9.40
CA TYR A 163 32.82 23.19 -9.65
C TYR A 163 33.86 23.51 -10.71
N SER A 164 34.95 22.75 -10.78
CA SER A 164 35.94 22.86 -11.86
C SER A 164 35.33 22.55 -13.23
N CYS A 165 34.54 21.48 -13.34
CA CYS A 165 33.84 21.13 -14.59
C CYS A 165 32.81 22.21 -15.00
N ILE A 166 32.10 22.79 -14.03
CA ILE A 166 31.16 23.89 -14.26
C ILE A 166 31.90 25.14 -14.76
N MET A 167 33.02 25.53 -14.12
CA MET A 167 33.82 26.67 -14.54
C MET A 167 34.44 26.47 -15.94
N GLU A 168 34.93 25.27 -16.24
CA GLU A 168 35.46 24.89 -17.56
C GLU A 168 34.38 24.99 -18.65
N PHE A 169 33.16 24.49 -18.38
CA PHE A 169 32.02 24.62 -19.27
C PHE A 169 31.67 26.10 -19.56
N LEU A 170 31.66 26.95 -18.53
CA LEU A 170 31.33 28.37 -18.65
C LEU A 170 32.38 29.16 -19.45
N LEU A 171 33.66 28.83 -19.30
CA LEU A 171 34.76 29.46 -20.04
C LEU A 171 34.74 29.08 -21.53
N ILE A 172 34.46 27.81 -21.84
CA ILE A 172 34.32 27.33 -23.23
C ILE A 172 33.11 27.98 -23.90
N ALA A 173 31.99 28.15 -23.18
CA ALA A 173 30.82 28.87 -23.67
C ALA A 173 31.14 30.34 -23.96
N HIS A 174 31.95 31.00 -23.12
CA HIS A 174 32.37 32.39 -23.30
C HIS A 174 33.30 32.59 -24.50
N SER A 175 34.35 31.78 -24.65
CA SER A 175 35.32 31.97 -25.77
C SER A 175 34.66 31.78 -27.13
N TRP A 176 33.70 30.86 -27.21
CA TRP A 176 32.91 30.64 -28.42
C TRP A 176 32.03 31.85 -28.75
N CYS A 177 31.43 32.51 -27.76
CA CYS A 177 30.58 33.69 -28.00
C CYS A 177 31.35 34.92 -28.53
N ASN A 178 32.68 34.96 -28.38
CA ASN A 178 33.53 36.07 -28.83
C ASN A 178 34.22 35.82 -30.18
N GLU A 179 33.93 34.71 -30.88
CA GLU A 179 34.51 34.46 -32.20
C GLU A 179 33.84 35.32 -33.30
N SER A 180 34.66 35.87 -34.22
CA SER A 180 34.14 36.63 -35.37
C SER A 180 33.29 35.75 -36.31
N LYS A 181 32.30 36.32 -37.01
CA LYS A 181 31.42 35.61 -37.96
C LYS A 181 32.15 34.70 -38.95
N PHE A 182 33.36 35.08 -39.37
CA PHE A 182 34.17 34.29 -40.32
C PHE A 182 34.86 33.08 -39.67
N LYS A 183 35.24 33.18 -38.39
CA LYS A 183 35.80 32.06 -37.60
C LYS A 183 34.73 31.01 -37.27
N HIS A 184 33.50 31.43 -36.97
CA HIS A 184 32.40 30.50 -36.72
C HIS A 184 32.06 29.62 -37.93
N ILE A 185 32.09 30.18 -39.14
CA ILE A 185 31.86 29.44 -40.40
C ILE A 185 33.01 28.46 -40.68
N TYR A 186 34.25 28.87 -40.40
CA TYR A 186 35.43 28.02 -40.59
C TYR A 186 35.47 26.86 -39.56
N HIS A 187 35.07 27.11 -38.32
CA HIS A 187 35.03 26.09 -37.26
C HIS A 187 33.84 25.14 -37.39
N SER A 188 32.70 25.56 -37.94
CA SER A 188 31.58 24.64 -38.24
C SER A 188 31.91 23.61 -39.33
N PHE A 189 32.83 23.95 -40.25
CA PHE A 189 33.29 23.06 -41.32
C PHE A 189 34.43 22.12 -40.91
N THR A 190 35.25 22.51 -39.93
CA THR A 190 36.45 21.75 -39.55
C THR A 190 36.27 20.89 -38.30
N ARG A 191 35.30 21.18 -37.41
CA ARG A 191 34.95 20.37 -36.22
C ARG A 191 33.45 20.50 -35.86
N PRO A 192 32.60 19.47 -36.04
CA PRO A 192 31.16 19.54 -35.78
C PRO A 192 30.81 19.86 -34.31
N HIS A 193 29.72 20.61 -34.11
CA HIS A 193 29.24 21.18 -32.84
C HIS A 193 28.90 20.14 -31.74
N GLU A 194 28.67 18.87 -32.11
CA GLU A 194 28.35 17.77 -31.18
C GLU A 194 29.57 17.24 -30.39
N LEU A 195 30.79 17.66 -30.69
CA LEU A 195 32.02 17.10 -30.07
C LEU A 195 32.68 17.98 -28.99
N ARG A 196 32.09 19.13 -28.60
CA ARG A 196 32.69 20.04 -27.60
C ARG A 196 32.05 20.02 -26.20
N TYR A 197 30.76 19.69 -26.06
CA TYR A 197 30.03 19.82 -24.79
C TYR A 197 29.60 18.49 -24.16
N THR A 198 29.50 17.43 -24.97
CA THR A 198 28.97 16.12 -24.57
C THR A 198 29.86 15.44 -23.52
N ASP A 199 31.19 15.56 -23.68
CA ASP A 199 32.18 15.02 -22.73
C ASP A 199 32.14 15.77 -21.37
N LEU A 200 31.94 17.09 -21.40
CA LEU A 200 31.80 17.91 -20.19
C LEU A 200 30.48 17.65 -19.45
N LEU A 201 29.37 17.48 -20.18
CA LEU A 201 28.08 17.14 -19.58
C LEU A 201 28.12 15.73 -18.94
N GLN A 202 28.76 14.77 -19.60
CA GLN A 202 28.97 13.43 -19.06
C GLN A 202 29.88 13.45 -17.81
N ARG A 203 30.90 14.32 -17.77
CA ARG A 203 31.74 14.55 -16.58
C ARG A 203 30.96 15.16 -15.42
N ILE A 204 30.10 16.14 -15.68
CA ILE A 204 29.22 16.75 -14.66
C ILE A 204 28.25 15.71 -14.09
N GLU A 205 27.65 14.86 -14.93
CA GLU A 205 26.76 13.78 -14.52
C GLU A 205 27.50 12.74 -13.66
N THR A 206 28.72 12.36 -14.07
CA THR A 206 29.58 11.44 -13.31
C THR A 206 29.98 12.01 -11.94
N CYS A 207 30.38 13.28 -11.88
CA CYS A 207 30.69 13.96 -10.62
C CYS A 207 29.48 14.01 -9.68
N THR A 208 28.28 14.25 -10.23
CA THR A 208 27.03 14.27 -9.45
C THR A 208 26.68 12.87 -8.91
N GLY A 209 26.89 11.82 -9.71
CA GLY A 209 26.73 10.43 -9.28
C GLY A 209 27.64 10.08 -8.09
N ASN A 210 28.91 10.45 -8.16
CA ASN A 210 29.89 10.19 -7.10
C ASN A 210 29.55 10.91 -5.77
N ILE A 211 29.03 12.14 -5.84
CA ILE A 211 28.58 12.89 -4.65
C ILE A 211 27.41 12.15 -3.95
N ASN A 212 26.45 11.63 -4.70
CA ASN A 212 25.33 10.87 -4.14
C ASN A 212 25.77 9.53 -3.52
N GLU A 213 26.72 8.84 -4.15
CA GLU A 213 27.27 7.59 -3.61
C GLU A 213 28.00 7.84 -2.28
N LEU A 214 28.84 8.88 -2.21
CA LEU A 214 29.53 9.28 -0.98
C LEU A 214 28.57 9.66 0.15
N ALA A 215 27.47 10.35 -0.16
CA ALA A 215 26.43 10.66 0.82
C ALA A 215 25.71 9.40 1.33
N THR A 216 25.44 8.44 0.44
CA THR A 216 24.80 7.16 0.79
C THR A 216 25.70 6.35 1.74
N VAL A 217 27.00 6.29 1.47
CA VAL A 217 27.99 5.64 2.34
C VAL A 217 28.11 6.36 3.69
N GLY A 218 28.06 7.69 3.70
CA GLY A 218 28.01 8.51 4.93
C GLY A 218 26.81 8.18 5.81
N SER A 219 25.61 8.18 5.22
CA SER A 219 24.35 7.82 5.90
C SER A 219 24.39 6.43 6.53
N GLN A 220 24.87 5.42 5.80
CA GLN A 220 24.98 4.06 6.30
C GLN A 220 25.99 3.93 7.46
N THR A 221 27.04 4.75 7.45
CA THR A 221 28.04 4.77 8.50
C THR A 221 27.51 5.45 9.77
N GLU A 222 26.77 6.56 9.63
CA GLU A 222 26.10 7.24 10.74
C GLU A 222 25.07 6.35 11.41
N LEU A 223 24.26 5.61 10.64
CA LEU A 223 23.31 4.64 11.19
C LEU A 223 24.03 3.59 12.05
N ARG A 224 25.18 3.10 11.61
CA ARG A 224 25.98 2.12 12.37
C ARG A 224 26.55 2.72 13.66
N VAL A 225 26.96 3.99 13.66
CA VAL A 225 27.51 4.67 14.84
C VAL A 225 26.42 5.07 15.80
N MET A 226 25.31 5.63 15.33
CA MET A 226 24.11 5.88 16.14
C MET A 226 23.67 4.61 16.86
N HIS A 227 23.69 3.46 16.17
CA HIS A 227 23.37 2.18 16.78
C HIS A 227 24.34 1.80 17.92
N ASN A 228 25.63 2.08 17.76
CA ASN A 228 26.65 1.84 18.79
C ASN A 228 26.58 2.85 19.95
N THR A 229 26.33 4.13 19.68
CA THR A 229 26.18 5.18 20.70
C THR A 229 24.88 5.00 21.48
N GLN A 230 23.81 4.59 20.82
CA GLN A 230 22.56 4.20 21.46
C GLN A 230 22.78 2.98 22.35
N SER A 231 23.54 1.97 21.90
CA SER A 231 23.93 0.82 22.74
C SER A 231 24.78 1.23 23.96
N SER A 232 25.69 2.20 23.81
CA SER A 232 26.48 2.74 24.92
C SER A 232 25.64 3.52 25.93
N LYS A 233 24.77 4.43 25.46
CA LYS A 233 23.83 5.16 26.33
C LYS A 233 22.83 4.22 26.99
N LEU A 234 22.41 3.16 26.28
CA LEU A 234 21.56 2.11 26.83
C LEU A 234 22.30 1.39 27.96
N ASN A 235 23.59 1.07 27.82
CA ASN A 235 24.40 0.47 28.89
C ASN A 235 24.58 1.42 30.08
N GLU A 236 24.73 2.71 29.84
CA GLU A 236 24.84 3.73 30.89
C GLU A 236 23.50 3.90 31.65
N ILE A 237 22.38 3.92 30.92
CA ILE A 237 21.03 3.90 31.48
C ILE A 237 20.79 2.59 32.26
N ILE A 238 21.18 1.44 31.72
CA ILE A 238 21.11 0.14 32.42
C ILE A 238 21.90 0.19 33.72
N SER A 239 23.10 0.77 33.74
CA SER A 239 23.90 0.90 34.96
C SER A 239 23.23 1.82 35.99
N SER A 240 22.61 2.92 35.55
CA SER A 240 21.85 3.82 36.43
C SER A 240 20.57 3.17 36.98
N LEU A 241 19.89 2.35 36.16
CA LEU A 241 18.72 1.58 36.53
C LEU A 241 19.08 0.47 37.52
N GLN A 242 20.19 -0.26 37.32
CA GLN A 242 20.71 -1.25 38.29
C GLN A 242 21.04 -0.61 39.64
N THR A 243 21.53 0.63 39.62
CA THR A 243 21.83 1.37 40.85
C THR A 243 20.54 1.77 41.57
N SER A 244 19.53 2.27 40.84
CA SER A 244 18.20 2.55 41.38
C SER A 244 17.46 1.30 41.85
N GLU A 245 17.66 0.16 41.18
CA GLU A 245 17.07 -1.13 41.51
C GLU A 245 17.65 -1.66 42.81
N LYS A 246 18.97 -1.55 43.03
CA LYS A 246 19.59 -1.83 44.33
C LYS A 246 19.02 -0.97 45.45
N THR A 247 18.77 0.32 45.20
CA THR A 247 18.15 1.21 46.20
C THR A 247 16.72 0.79 46.50
N ARG A 248 15.93 0.44 45.48
CA ARG A 248 14.55 -0.05 45.64
C ARG A 248 14.50 -1.41 46.32
N GLN A 249 15.41 -2.33 46.00
CA GLN A 249 15.51 -3.63 46.64
C GLN A 249 15.85 -3.49 48.12
N SER A 250 16.76 -2.59 48.48
CA SER A 250 17.05 -2.26 49.88
C SER A 250 15.82 -1.69 50.61
N GLN A 251 14.95 -0.93 49.94
CA GLN A 251 13.70 -0.43 50.52
C GLN A 251 12.65 -1.53 50.68
N ILE A 252 12.53 -2.43 49.69
CA ILE A 252 11.63 -3.59 49.72
C ILE A 252 12.06 -4.59 50.79
N ASP A 253 13.35 -4.84 50.95
CA ASP A 253 13.89 -5.72 51.98
C ASP A 253 13.65 -5.13 53.38
N GLY A 254 13.73 -3.80 53.52
CA GLY A 254 13.30 -3.08 54.72
C GLY A 254 11.80 -3.25 55.00
N LEU A 255 10.96 -3.18 53.96
CA LEU A 255 9.52 -3.37 54.05
C LEU A 255 9.15 -4.81 54.42
N ASN A 256 9.80 -5.80 53.80
CA ASN A 256 9.62 -7.21 54.09
C ASN A 256 10.07 -7.58 55.51
N CYS A 257 11.13 -6.93 56.00
CA CYS A 257 11.59 -7.08 57.39
C CYS A 257 10.62 -6.45 58.41
N ALA A 258 9.85 -5.44 58.02
CA ALA A 258 8.79 -4.86 58.84
C ALA A 258 7.52 -5.73 58.82
N ILE A 259 7.14 -6.25 57.64
CA ILE A 259 5.99 -7.14 57.46
C ILE A 259 6.20 -8.48 58.19
N SER A 260 7.41 -9.04 58.18
CA SER A 260 7.71 -10.30 58.85
C SER A 260 7.68 -10.22 60.39
N ARG A 261 7.77 -9.02 60.97
CA ARG A 261 7.61 -8.81 62.42
C ARG A 261 6.14 -8.75 62.86
N LEU A 262 5.20 -8.69 61.93
CA LEU A 262 3.76 -8.64 62.20
C LEU A 262 3.14 -10.02 61.99
N GLU A 263 3.39 -10.95 62.91
CA GLU A 263 2.67 -12.22 62.97
C GLU A 263 1.21 -11.99 63.41
N ILE A 264 0.29 -11.82 62.46
CA ILE A 264 -1.15 -11.72 62.76
C ILE A 264 -1.93 -12.64 61.80
N SER A 265 -2.69 -13.57 62.39
CA SER A 265 -3.44 -14.61 61.67
C SER A 265 -4.60 -14.05 60.84
N SER A 266 -4.99 -14.80 59.80
CA SER A 266 -5.82 -14.37 58.65
C SER A 266 -7.27 -13.92 58.92
N ARG A 267 -7.72 -13.73 60.17
CA ARG A 267 -9.15 -13.48 60.46
C ARG A 267 -9.60 -12.03 60.68
N ASP A 268 -8.70 -11.06 60.81
CA ASP A 268 -9.09 -9.66 61.02
C ASP A 268 -8.62 -8.76 59.85
N HIS A 269 -9.42 -8.71 58.78
CA HIS A 269 -9.13 -7.88 57.59
C HIS A 269 -9.23 -6.37 57.86
N ASP A 270 -10.17 -5.94 58.71
CA ASP A 270 -10.39 -4.51 58.99
C ASP A 270 -9.23 -3.89 59.77
N ARG A 271 -8.61 -4.66 60.66
CA ARG A 271 -7.44 -4.23 61.44
C ARG A 271 -6.18 -4.05 60.59
N LYS A 272 -6.08 -4.80 59.48
CA LYS A 272 -5.02 -4.62 58.47
C LYS A 272 -5.23 -3.35 57.65
N LEU A 273 -6.48 -3.03 57.30
CA LEU A 273 -6.83 -1.81 56.58
C LEU A 273 -6.54 -0.55 57.40
N ASP A 274 -6.89 -0.54 58.68
CA ASP A 274 -6.61 0.60 59.57
C ASP A 274 -5.10 0.87 59.75
N LEU A 275 -4.29 -0.19 59.86
CA LEU A 275 -2.83 -0.07 59.98
C LEU A 275 -2.18 0.41 58.67
N ILE A 276 -2.71 0.01 57.52
CA ILE A 276 -2.25 0.49 56.20
C ILE A 276 -2.64 1.95 55.99
N MET A 277 -3.84 2.37 56.43
CA MET A 277 -4.27 3.76 56.38
C MET A 277 -3.42 4.65 57.29
N GLN A 278 -3.12 4.23 58.52
CA GLN A 278 -2.22 4.97 59.42
C GLN A 278 -0.80 5.12 58.84
N TRP A 279 -0.30 4.11 58.12
CA TRP A 279 1.02 4.17 57.48
C TRP A 279 1.05 5.08 56.25
N LEU A 280 -0.03 5.12 55.48
CA LEU A 280 -0.20 6.04 54.34
C LEU A 280 -0.28 7.51 54.78
N GLU A 281 -1.01 7.78 55.88
CA GLU A 281 -1.07 9.12 56.49
C GLU A 281 0.28 9.58 57.03
N ALA A 282 1.04 8.69 57.70
CA ALA A 282 2.38 9.01 58.21
C ALA A 282 3.42 9.25 57.11
N SER A 283 3.18 8.73 55.89
CA SER A 283 4.10 8.83 54.75
C SER A 283 3.68 9.92 53.72
N GLY A 284 2.58 10.63 53.98
CA GLY A 284 2.12 11.76 53.17
C GLY A 284 1.59 11.41 51.77
N LEU A 285 1.17 10.16 51.52
CA LEU A 285 0.73 9.69 50.21
C LEU A 285 -0.77 9.35 50.20
N THR A 286 -1.49 9.78 49.15
CA THR A 286 -2.92 9.48 49.00
C THR A 286 -3.13 8.09 48.38
N ILE A 287 -4.28 7.47 48.65
CA ILE A 287 -4.64 6.15 48.07
C ILE A 287 -4.64 6.17 46.54
N ASN A 288 -5.04 7.29 45.92
CA ASN A 288 -5.03 7.43 44.47
C ASN A 288 -3.61 7.57 43.89
N ASP A 289 -2.65 8.17 44.63
CA ASP A 289 -1.24 8.17 44.23
C ASP A 289 -0.61 6.78 44.31
N PHE A 290 -1.07 5.95 45.24
CA PHE A 290 -0.63 4.56 45.37
C PHE A 290 -1.20 3.68 44.23
N LEU A 291 -2.49 3.84 43.89
CA LEU A 291 -3.13 3.10 42.80
C LEU A 291 -2.59 3.49 41.42
N THR A 292 -2.36 4.79 41.16
CA THR A 292 -1.77 5.25 39.90
C THR A 292 -0.31 4.84 39.74
N LYS A 293 0.47 4.78 40.84
CA LYS A 293 1.82 4.20 40.82
C LYS A 293 1.81 2.69 40.61
N ILE A 294 0.79 1.98 41.07
CA ILE A 294 0.63 0.54 40.82
C ILE A 294 0.23 0.27 39.37
N GLU A 295 -0.65 1.07 38.76
CA GLU A 295 -1.02 0.90 37.34
C GLU A 295 0.12 1.25 36.39
N THR A 296 0.87 2.31 36.68
CA THR A 296 2.08 2.65 35.91
C THR A 296 3.20 1.64 36.14
N PHE A 297 3.34 1.08 37.35
CA PHE A 297 4.25 -0.03 37.64
C PHE A 297 3.84 -1.29 36.89
N HIS A 298 2.54 -1.65 36.85
CA HIS A 298 2.07 -2.81 36.09
C HIS A 298 2.26 -2.65 34.58
N SER A 299 1.97 -1.48 34.01
CA SER A 299 2.17 -1.20 32.58
C SER A 299 3.63 -1.32 32.15
N ILE A 300 4.54 -0.66 32.89
CA ILE A 300 5.98 -0.68 32.60
C ILE A 300 6.57 -2.07 32.87
N GLN A 301 6.12 -2.75 33.93
CA GLN A 301 6.55 -4.10 34.27
C GLN A 301 6.11 -5.10 33.19
N THR A 302 4.91 -4.98 32.62
CA THR A 302 4.42 -5.93 31.59
C THR A 302 5.19 -5.81 30.26
N SER A 303 5.59 -4.59 29.88
CA SER A 303 6.37 -4.33 28.66
C SER A 303 7.86 -4.69 28.83
N ALA A 304 8.48 -4.32 29.96
CA ALA A 304 9.88 -4.66 30.23
C ALA A 304 10.06 -6.17 30.46
N GLN A 305 9.08 -6.84 31.11
CA GLN A 305 9.11 -8.27 31.36
C GLN A 305 9.16 -9.10 30.07
N LEU A 306 8.43 -8.75 29.00
CA LEU A 306 8.38 -9.62 27.83
C LEU A 306 9.74 -9.85 27.13
N ASP A 307 10.61 -8.83 27.04
CA ASP A 307 11.95 -8.96 26.40
C ASP A 307 13.08 -9.28 27.40
N THR A 308 12.98 -8.86 28.68
CA THR A 308 13.93 -9.34 29.70
C THR A 308 13.72 -10.81 30.00
N ASN A 309 12.49 -11.33 29.96
CA ASN A 309 12.17 -12.68 30.39
C ASN A 309 12.59 -13.75 29.37
N GLN A 310 12.64 -13.42 28.08
CA GLN A 310 13.27 -14.31 27.07
C GLN A 310 14.79 -14.38 27.24
N LYS A 311 15.47 -13.24 27.47
CA LYS A 311 16.93 -13.21 27.69
C LYS A 311 17.31 -13.83 29.04
N LEU A 312 16.55 -13.59 30.11
CA LEU A 312 16.77 -14.16 31.44
C LEU A 312 16.52 -15.67 31.46
N SER A 313 15.46 -16.18 30.81
CA SER A 313 15.19 -17.62 30.72
C SER A 313 16.25 -18.36 29.90
N SER A 314 16.77 -17.74 28.82
CA SER A 314 17.90 -18.30 28.06
C SER A 314 19.21 -18.31 28.86
N LEU A 315 19.48 -17.28 29.66
CA LEU A 315 20.64 -17.19 30.55
C LEU A 315 20.54 -18.16 31.73
N GLN A 316 19.37 -18.30 32.35
CA GLN A 316 19.10 -19.27 33.42
C GLN A 316 19.19 -20.72 32.91
N LEU A 317 18.68 -21.02 31.71
CA LEU A 317 18.88 -22.31 31.07
C LEU A 317 20.36 -22.56 30.80
N ALA A 318 21.08 -21.58 30.27
CA ALA A 318 22.51 -21.69 30.02
C ALA A 318 23.31 -21.88 31.33
N GLN A 319 22.95 -21.20 32.42
CA GLN A 319 23.56 -21.38 33.75
C GLN A 319 23.25 -22.76 34.34
N ALA A 320 21.99 -23.20 34.31
CA ALA A 320 21.61 -24.54 34.77
C ALA A 320 22.35 -25.63 33.96
N LEU A 321 22.39 -25.51 32.62
CA LEU A 321 23.13 -26.41 31.73
C LEU A 321 24.65 -26.38 31.99
N ALA A 322 25.21 -25.22 32.36
CA ALA A 322 26.62 -25.09 32.73
C ALA A 322 26.95 -25.88 34.00
N THR A 323 26.08 -25.85 35.02
CA THR A 323 26.22 -26.65 36.26
C THR A 323 26.24 -28.16 35.96
N PHE A 324 25.43 -28.64 35.02
CA PHE A 324 25.44 -30.05 34.61
C PHE A 324 26.72 -30.45 33.85
N SER A 325 27.24 -29.55 33.00
CA SER A 325 28.39 -29.82 32.12
C SER A 325 29.71 -30.08 32.85
N GLN A 326 29.86 -29.60 34.09
CA GLN A 326 31.08 -29.81 34.87
C GLN A 326 31.24 -31.24 35.41
N SER A 327 30.18 -32.05 35.39
CA SER A 327 30.18 -33.40 35.99
C SER A 327 29.96 -34.56 34.99
N LEU A 328 29.46 -34.29 33.78
CA LEU A 328 29.04 -35.31 32.82
C LEU A 328 29.67 -35.07 31.43
N GLU A 329 30.19 -36.13 30.81
CA GLU A 329 30.80 -36.05 29.47
C GLU A 329 29.78 -35.65 28.39
N ASN A 330 30.19 -34.77 27.47
CA ASN A 330 29.32 -34.28 26.38
C ASN A 330 28.82 -35.45 25.49
N PRO A 331 27.49 -35.65 25.35
CA PRO A 331 26.90 -36.77 24.59
C PRO A 331 27.33 -36.83 23.12
N LYS A 332 27.51 -35.67 22.47
CA LYS A 332 27.92 -35.58 21.05
C LYS A 332 29.38 -35.97 20.87
N SER A 333 30.24 -35.57 21.79
CA SER A 333 31.65 -35.98 21.80
C SER A 333 31.80 -37.48 22.02
N LEU A 334 30.99 -38.04 22.92
CA LEU A 334 30.98 -39.48 23.21
C LEU A 334 30.49 -40.31 22.02
N TYR A 335 29.41 -39.85 21.36
CA TYR A 335 28.93 -40.45 20.11
C TYR A 335 30.01 -40.44 19.02
N LYS A 336 30.69 -39.31 18.80
CA LYS A 336 31.80 -39.22 17.83
C LYS A 336 32.94 -40.19 18.15
N HIS A 337 33.27 -40.36 19.44
CA HIS A 337 34.30 -41.31 19.87
C HIS A 337 33.90 -42.76 19.55
N HIS A 338 32.67 -43.18 19.89
CA HIS A 338 32.19 -44.53 19.59
C HIS A 338 32.00 -44.78 18.09
N LEU A 339 31.57 -43.77 17.33
CA LEU A 339 31.51 -43.82 15.87
C LEU A 339 32.90 -44.05 15.27
N PHE A 340 33.92 -43.37 15.79
CA PHE A 340 35.31 -43.59 15.39
C PHE A 340 35.79 -45.01 15.72
N LEU A 341 35.52 -45.52 16.93
CA LEU A 341 35.88 -46.89 17.33
C LEU A 341 35.17 -47.94 16.48
N ARG A 342 33.90 -47.71 16.12
CA ARG A 342 33.10 -48.56 15.22
C ARG A 342 33.72 -48.57 13.82
N ASN A 343 34.02 -47.40 13.26
CA ASN A 343 34.64 -47.29 11.94
C ASN A 343 36.02 -47.95 11.88
N ARG A 344 36.81 -47.86 12.96
CA ARG A 344 38.11 -48.55 13.09
C ARG A 344 37.97 -50.07 13.19
N ARG A 345 36.96 -50.57 13.90
CA ARG A 345 36.66 -52.01 13.98
C ARG A 345 36.17 -52.56 12.63
N ALA A 346 35.39 -51.77 11.89
CA ALA A 346 34.90 -52.11 10.56
C ALA A 346 36.01 -52.14 9.48
N SER A 347 37.08 -51.35 9.64
CA SER A 347 38.19 -51.29 8.66
C SER A 347 39.27 -52.35 8.88
N GLY A 348 39.29 -53.04 10.01
CA GLY A 348 40.26 -54.11 10.33
C GLY A 348 39.74 -55.55 10.18
N ARG A 349 38.47 -55.75 9.83
CA ARG A 349 37.89 -57.06 9.50
C ARG A 349 37.26 -56.96 8.12
N GLY A 350 37.69 -57.83 7.20
CA GLY A 350 37.01 -58.02 5.91
C GLY A 350 35.50 -58.16 6.13
N ALA A 351 34.74 -57.57 5.21
CA ALA A 351 33.29 -57.44 5.26
C ALA A 351 32.55 -58.68 5.80
N ALA A 352 31.46 -58.41 6.53
CA ALA A 352 30.46 -59.33 7.07
C ALA A 352 30.68 -59.85 8.50
N VAL A 353 30.34 -59.02 9.49
CA VAL A 353 29.33 -59.46 10.47
C VAL A 353 28.10 -58.60 10.21
N THR A 354 27.10 -59.20 9.60
CA THR A 354 25.84 -58.59 9.19
C THR A 354 25.02 -58.17 10.41
N THR A 355 25.01 -56.88 10.75
CA THR A 355 23.92 -56.31 11.56
C THR A 355 22.57 -56.36 10.81
N ASN A 356 22.59 -56.60 9.49
CA ASN A 356 21.41 -56.70 8.62
C ASN A 356 20.41 -57.80 9.00
N GLU A 357 20.83 -58.98 9.47
CA GLU A 357 19.88 -60.02 9.88
C GLU A 357 19.05 -59.59 11.10
N PHE A 358 19.63 -58.76 11.97
CA PHE A 358 18.95 -58.25 13.16
C PHE A 358 17.88 -57.20 12.81
N TRP A 359 18.16 -56.31 11.85
CA TRP A 359 17.19 -55.32 11.33
C TRP A 359 15.96 -55.97 10.70
N LEU A 360 16.12 -57.18 10.15
CA LEU A 360 15.05 -57.98 9.55
C LEU A 360 14.25 -58.79 10.59
N SER A 361 14.56 -58.69 11.88
CA SER A 361 13.83 -59.39 12.93
C SER A 361 12.37 -58.90 13.01
N PRO A 362 11.38 -59.80 12.91
CA PRO A 362 9.96 -59.45 13.06
C PRO A 362 9.65 -58.78 14.40
N LYS A 363 10.45 -59.06 15.45
CA LYS A 363 10.30 -58.42 16.76
C LYS A 363 10.69 -56.94 16.73
N LEU A 364 11.75 -56.59 16.01
CA LEU A 364 12.21 -55.20 15.89
C LEU A 364 11.29 -54.40 14.96
N ALA A 365 10.83 -55.01 13.86
CA ALA A 365 9.82 -54.42 12.98
C ALA A 365 8.53 -54.09 13.75
N ARG A 366 8.02 -55.05 14.54
CA ARG A 366 6.85 -54.82 15.41
C ARG A 366 7.08 -53.69 16.40
N TRP A 367 8.22 -53.68 17.09
CA TRP A 367 8.59 -52.62 18.04
C TRP A 367 8.60 -51.24 17.37
N SER A 368 9.20 -51.11 16.19
CA SER A 368 9.26 -49.84 15.45
C SER A 368 7.91 -49.35 14.92
N SER A 369 6.96 -50.28 14.70
CA SER A 369 5.61 -49.98 14.21
C SER A 369 4.58 -49.74 15.31
N CYS A 370 4.95 -49.83 16.59
CA CYS A 370 4.01 -49.66 17.70
C CYS A 370 3.51 -48.19 17.77
N PRO A 371 2.19 -47.96 17.86
CA PRO A 371 1.61 -46.60 17.93
C PRO A 371 1.69 -45.97 19.34
N HIS A 372 2.28 -46.68 20.31
CA HIS A 372 2.45 -46.24 21.70
C HIS A 372 3.91 -46.42 22.13
N SER A 373 4.31 -45.78 23.24
CA SER A 373 5.65 -45.97 23.81
C SER A 373 5.94 -47.46 23.99
N SER A 374 7.07 -47.93 23.46
CA SER A 374 7.43 -49.35 23.48
C SER A 374 8.90 -49.54 23.83
N LEU A 375 9.21 -50.55 24.66
CA LEU A 375 10.57 -50.88 25.10
C LEU A 375 11.10 -52.13 24.38
N SER A 376 12.34 -52.05 23.90
CA SER A 376 13.09 -53.21 23.38
C SER A 376 14.42 -53.34 24.11
N ILE A 377 14.69 -54.51 24.70
CA ILE A 377 15.95 -54.82 25.39
C ILE A 377 16.73 -55.84 24.56
N ILE A 378 17.94 -55.46 24.15
CA ILE A 378 18.85 -56.32 23.39
C ILE A 378 19.90 -56.89 24.33
N ARG A 379 19.92 -58.21 24.49
CA ARG A 379 20.91 -58.91 25.34
C ARG A 379 21.91 -59.63 24.46
N GLY A 380 23.20 -59.45 24.77
CA GLY A 380 24.30 -60.19 24.14
C GLY A 380 25.18 -60.89 25.15
N SER A 381 25.90 -61.89 24.64
CA SER A 381 27.04 -62.50 25.31
C SER A 381 28.26 -61.56 25.30
N PHE A 382 29.27 -61.88 26.11
CA PHE A 382 30.55 -61.16 26.09
C PHE A 382 31.18 -61.11 24.68
N THR A 383 31.00 -62.16 23.87
CA THR A 383 31.51 -62.25 22.50
C THR A 383 30.79 -61.32 21.51
N THR A 384 29.55 -60.91 21.79
CA THR A 384 28.72 -60.04 20.92
C THR A 384 28.64 -58.59 21.40
N ARG A 385 29.29 -58.26 22.53
CA ARG A 385 29.33 -56.91 23.13
C ARG A 385 29.66 -55.81 22.13
N TRP A 386 30.69 -56.02 21.32
CA TRP A 386 31.16 -55.03 20.34
C TRP A 386 30.15 -54.79 19.23
N ALA A 387 29.48 -55.86 18.77
CA ALA A 387 28.44 -55.77 17.73
C ALA A 387 27.19 -55.04 18.23
N ILE A 388 26.82 -55.22 19.50
CA ILE A 388 25.69 -54.50 20.11
C ILE A 388 26.00 -53.02 20.27
N GLN A 389 27.24 -52.67 20.67
CA GLN A 389 27.64 -51.27 20.74
C GLN A 389 27.64 -50.62 19.35
N ASP A 390 28.12 -51.32 18.32
CA ASP A 390 28.10 -50.82 16.94
C ASP A 390 26.65 -50.64 16.44
N PHE A 391 25.75 -51.56 16.79
CA PHE A 391 24.32 -51.46 16.50
C PHE A 391 23.64 -50.23 17.14
N ALA A 392 23.95 -49.93 18.41
CA ALA A 392 23.42 -48.74 19.08
C ALA A 392 23.86 -47.45 18.37
N ILE A 393 25.10 -47.40 17.88
CA ILE A 393 25.63 -46.27 17.09
C ILE A 393 24.93 -46.14 15.74
N ASP A 394 24.68 -47.27 15.07
CA ASP A 394 23.95 -47.28 13.79
C ASP A 394 22.49 -46.77 13.97
N ILE A 395 21.80 -47.11 15.07
CA ILE A 395 20.47 -46.54 15.39
C ILE A 395 20.56 -45.03 15.60
N ILE A 396 21.48 -44.57 16.45
CA ILE A 396 21.63 -43.13 16.74
C ILE A 396 21.90 -42.38 15.42
N GLN A 397 22.75 -42.93 14.55
CA GLN A 397 23.03 -42.35 13.24
C GLN A 397 21.78 -42.29 12.36
N ALA A 398 21.01 -43.38 12.26
CA ALA A 398 19.82 -43.42 11.41
C ALA A 398 18.74 -42.44 11.88
N VAL A 399 18.45 -42.41 13.18
CA VAL A 399 17.43 -41.51 13.78
C VAL A 399 17.83 -40.05 13.64
N THR A 400 19.12 -39.74 13.86
CA THR A 400 19.62 -38.36 13.69
C THR A 400 19.66 -37.92 12.23
N MET A 401 19.97 -38.80 11.27
CA MET A 401 19.89 -38.49 9.83
C MET A 401 18.45 -38.21 9.36
N MET A 402 17.45 -38.81 10.01
CA MET A 402 16.03 -38.55 9.74
C MET A 402 15.48 -37.31 10.47
N ASN A 403 16.34 -36.54 11.15
CA ASN A 403 15.99 -35.34 11.91
C ASN A 403 14.97 -35.61 13.05
N MET A 404 14.95 -36.83 13.58
CA MET A 404 14.07 -37.23 14.68
C MET A 404 14.75 -36.97 16.04
N PRO A 405 14.03 -36.47 17.06
CA PRO A 405 14.62 -36.26 18.38
C PRO A 405 15.09 -37.58 19.01
N ALA A 406 16.36 -37.64 19.41
CA ALA A 406 16.96 -38.82 20.03
C ALA A 406 17.77 -38.44 21.28
N LEU A 407 17.64 -39.27 22.32
CA LEU A 407 18.43 -39.18 23.56
C LEU A 407 19.29 -40.45 23.65
N TRP A 408 20.56 -40.32 24.04
CA TRP A 408 21.42 -41.50 24.15
C TRP A 408 22.38 -41.50 25.34
N VAL A 409 22.73 -42.70 25.82
CA VAL A 409 23.73 -42.90 26.88
C VAL A 409 24.72 -43.97 26.44
N LEU A 410 26.00 -43.60 26.34
CA LEU A 410 27.09 -44.46 25.87
C LEU A 410 28.21 -44.51 26.94
N GLY A 411 29.14 -45.48 26.85
CA GLY A 411 30.22 -45.63 27.85
C GLY A 411 31.38 -44.65 27.68
N SER A 412 32.03 -44.23 28.76
CA SER A 412 33.15 -43.26 28.73
C SER A 412 34.37 -43.76 27.92
N ALA A 413 35.08 -42.81 27.29
CA ALA A 413 36.29 -43.02 26.49
C ALA A 413 37.58 -43.19 27.33
N ASN A 414 37.64 -42.67 28.56
CA ASN A 414 38.85 -42.65 29.40
C ASN A 414 38.85 -43.80 30.42
N LYS A 415 39.59 -44.88 30.14
CA LYS A 415 39.71 -46.05 31.04
C LYS A 415 40.70 -45.90 32.21
N THR A 416 41.25 -44.71 32.45
CA THR A 416 42.34 -44.48 33.42
C THR A 416 41.92 -43.83 34.73
N SER A 417 40.68 -43.36 34.86
CA SER A 417 40.07 -43.01 36.15
C SER A 417 39.12 -44.13 36.59
N SER A 418 39.16 -44.47 37.88
CA SER A 418 38.36 -45.50 38.54
C SER A 418 36.90 -45.58 38.05
N ASN A 419 36.43 -46.81 37.74
CA ASN A 419 35.04 -47.19 37.42
C ASN A 419 33.98 -46.33 38.14
N ALA A 420 33.42 -45.34 37.45
CA ALA A 420 32.18 -44.69 37.87
C ALA A 420 31.07 -45.13 36.92
N MET A 421 30.49 -46.30 37.17
CA MET A 421 29.21 -46.65 36.55
C MET A 421 28.17 -45.62 37.00
N LEU A 422 27.38 -45.08 36.07
CA LEU A 422 26.36 -44.08 36.36
C LEU A 422 25.35 -44.65 37.35
N SER A 423 25.03 -43.92 38.42
CA SER A 423 23.91 -44.31 39.26
C SER A 423 22.59 -44.17 38.46
N PRO A 424 21.53 -44.89 38.84
CA PRO A 424 20.18 -44.67 38.30
C PRO A 424 19.74 -43.20 38.27
N ALA A 425 20.11 -42.41 39.29
CA ALA A 425 19.82 -40.98 39.33
C ALA A 425 20.66 -40.19 38.30
N ASP A 426 21.93 -40.54 38.13
CA ASP A 426 22.81 -39.91 37.15
C ASP A 426 22.34 -40.18 35.72
N LEU A 427 21.81 -41.38 35.44
CA LEU A 427 21.26 -41.74 34.15
C LEU A 427 20.07 -40.84 33.77
N VAL A 428 19.10 -40.71 34.67
CA VAL A 428 17.91 -39.89 34.42
C VAL A 428 18.29 -38.42 34.31
N ARG A 429 19.20 -37.94 35.17
CA ARG A 429 19.79 -36.60 35.07
C ARG A 429 20.47 -36.35 33.72
N TYR A 430 21.19 -37.33 33.19
CA TYR A 430 21.85 -37.25 31.87
C TYR A 430 20.86 -37.23 30.69
N LEU A 431 19.75 -37.95 30.79
CA LEU A 431 18.66 -37.92 29.81
C LEU A 431 17.88 -36.60 29.88
N THR A 432 17.60 -36.10 31.07
CA THR A 432 16.98 -34.79 31.32
C THR A 432 17.81 -33.66 30.72
N TYR A 433 19.13 -33.68 30.92
CA TYR A 433 20.05 -32.72 30.32
C TYR A 433 19.96 -32.71 28.79
N GLN A 434 19.93 -33.88 28.16
CA GLN A 434 19.78 -33.98 26.70
C GLN A 434 18.40 -33.54 26.21
N ALA A 435 17.33 -33.87 26.94
CA ALA A 435 15.97 -33.46 26.60
C ALA A 435 15.82 -31.94 26.59
N LEU A 436 16.39 -31.25 27.59
CA LEU A 436 16.41 -29.78 27.69
C LEU A 436 17.18 -29.10 26.54
N GLN A 437 18.05 -29.82 25.83
CA GLN A 437 18.77 -29.29 24.66
C GLN A 437 17.99 -29.44 23.35
N ILE A 438 16.84 -30.12 23.35
CA ILE A 438 16.00 -30.24 22.17
C ILE A 438 15.19 -28.94 22.02
N GLU A 439 15.31 -28.29 20.87
CA GLU A 439 14.61 -27.04 20.54
C GLU A 439 13.08 -27.22 20.65
N GLY A 440 12.42 -26.38 21.43
CA GLY A 440 10.96 -26.40 21.62
C GLY A 440 10.44 -27.00 22.93
N THR A 441 11.33 -27.43 23.85
CA THR A 441 10.99 -27.95 25.19
C THR A 441 10.34 -26.95 26.15
N VAL A 442 10.44 -25.65 25.87
CA VAL A 442 10.09 -24.58 26.82
C VAL A 442 9.15 -23.60 26.15
N THR A 443 7.94 -23.45 26.70
CA THR A 443 6.91 -22.58 26.12
C THR A 443 6.66 -21.29 26.91
N THR A 444 6.93 -21.25 28.23
CA THR A 444 6.71 -20.05 29.07
C THR A 444 7.74 -19.89 30.20
N GLU A 445 8.00 -18.64 30.63
CA GLU A 445 8.95 -18.30 31.70
C GLU A 445 8.54 -18.83 33.10
N LYS A 446 7.25 -18.80 33.43
CA LYS A 446 6.74 -19.34 34.71
C LYS A 446 7.00 -20.84 34.86
N GLN A 447 6.99 -21.58 33.74
CA GLN A 447 7.40 -22.97 33.72
C GLN A 447 8.92 -23.11 33.86
N MET A 448 9.71 -22.17 33.34
CA MET A 448 11.18 -22.18 33.47
C MET A 448 11.68 -21.88 34.88
N SER A 449 11.14 -20.88 35.57
CA SER A 449 11.54 -20.57 36.95
C SER A 449 11.17 -21.69 37.91
N LEU A 450 9.97 -22.28 37.75
CA LEU A 450 9.55 -23.46 38.48
C LEU A 450 10.48 -24.65 38.20
N ARG A 451 10.83 -24.89 36.94
CA ARG A 451 11.76 -25.97 36.55
C ARG A 451 13.17 -25.74 37.06
N HIS A 452 13.65 -24.50 37.10
CA HIS A 452 14.96 -24.17 37.66
C HIS A 452 15.03 -24.47 39.16
N SER A 453 14.04 -24.03 39.94
CA SER A 453 13.94 -24.38 41.37
C SER A 453 13.82 -25.90 41.57
N GLN A 454 13.01 -26.59 40.77
CA GLN A 454 12.89 -28.06 40.83
C GLN A 454 14.18 -28.78 40.41
N LEU A 455 14.96 -28.22 39.47
CA LEU A 455 16.27 -28.74 39.04
C LEU A 455 17.33 -28.59 40.14
N GLU A 456 17.29 -27.50 40.92
CA GLU A 456 18.20 -27.27 42.05
C GLU A 456 17.83 -28.10 43.29
N GLU A 457 16.54 -28.38 43.48
CA GLU A 457 16.02 -29.16 44.62
C GLU A 457 16.09 -30.69 44.41
N ALA A 458 16.16 -31.16 43.15
CA ALA A 458 16.16 -32.58 42.82
C ALA A 458 17.42 -33.31 43.31
N LYS A 459 17.28 -34.12 44.37
CA LYS A 459 18.39 -34.87 44.99
C LYS A 459 18.26 -36.38 44.83
N THR A 460 17.06 -36.90 44.63
CA THR A 460 16.80 -38.35 44.54
C THR A 460 16.45 -38.79 43.12
N SER A 461 16.57 -40.10 42.82
CA SER A 461 16.21 -40.64 41.49
C SER A 461 14.73 -40.44 41.12
N GLN A 462 13.83 -40.36 42.12
CA GLN A 462 12.41 -40.10 41.89
C GLN A 462 12.14 -38.64 41.53
N ASP A 463 12.85 -37.70 42.15
CA ASP A 463 12.76 -36.27 41.80
C ASP A 463 13.20 -36.05 40.35
N TRP A 464 14.31 -36.68 39.95
CA TRP A 464 14.80 -36.62 38.57
C TRP A 464 13.85 -37.26 37.57
N LEU A 465 13.18 -38.36 37.92
CA LEU A 465 12.16 -39.00 37.07
C LEU A 465 10.90 -38.13 36.92
N ALA A 466 10.44 -37.50 38.00
CA ALA A 466 9.30 -36.58 37.96
C ALA A 466 9.60 -35.37 37.07
N LEU A 467 10.81 -34.84 37.16
CA LEU A 467 11.26 -33.71 36.35
C LEU A 467 11.42 -34.10 34.87
N PHE A 468 12.00 -35.27 34.59
CA PHE A 468 12.10 -35.82 33.24
C PHE A 468 10.71 -36.00 32.61
N ARG A 469 9.74 -36.52 33.38
CA ARG A 469 8.35 -36.68 32.95
C ARG A 469 7.71 -35.36 32.49
N LEU A 470 7.89 -34.29 33.27
CA LEU A 470 7.35 -32.97 32.96
C LEU A 470 7.93 -32.41 31.66
N ILE A 471 9.24 -32.60 31.43
CA ILE A 471 9.90 -32.15 30.19
C ILE A 471 9.42 -32.96 28.99
N MET A 472 9.20 -34.27 29.17
CA MET A 472 8.71 -35.13 28.10
C MET A 472 7.28 -34.83 27.66
N GLN A 473 6.43 -34.30 28.56
CA GLN A 473 5.08 -33.85 28.21
C GLN A 473 5.07 -32.70 27.19
N ASP A 474 6.05 -31.80 27.30
CA ASP A 474 6.12 -30.61 26.45
C ASP A 474 6.69 -30.90 25.06
N LEU A 475 7.54 -31.91 24.94
CA LEU A 475 8.27 -32.20 23.70
C LEU A 475 7.40 -32.70 22.54
N GLY A 476 6.17 -33.13 22.81
CA GLY A 476 5.12 -33.42 21.82
C GLY A 476 5.61 -34.06 20.51
N GLY A 477 5.76 -35.38 20.46
CA GLY A 477 6.18 -36.08 19.23
C GLY A 477 6.78 -37.46 19.51
N GLN A 478 7.32 -38.12 18.48
CA GLN A 478 8.02 -39.40 18.60
C GLN A 478 9.50 -39.16 18.94
N ILE A 479 9.97 -39.76 20.04
CA ILE A 479 11.34 -39.60 20.56
C ILE A 479 11.96 -40.99 20.75
N TYR A 480 13.22 -41.15 20.35
CA TYR A 480 13.96 -42.40 20.56
C TYR A 480 14.96 -42.25 21.71
N ILE A 481 14.96 -43.20 22.64
CA ILE A 481 15.89 -43.24 23.77
C ILE A 481 16.77 -44.49 23.66
N ILE A 482 18.09 -44.31 23.52
CA ILE A 482 19.07 -45.41 23.36
C ILE A 482 20.01 -45.45 24.57
N ILE A 483 20.00 -46.54 25.34
CA ILE A 483 20.79 -46.64 26.58
C ILE A 483 21.71 -47.88 26.52
N ASP A 484 23.03 -47.67 26.59
CA ASP A 484 23.99 -48.76 26.87
C ASP A 484 23.96 -49.09 28.38
N LEU A 485 23.23 -50.14 28.73
CA LEU A 485 23.05 -50.56 30.13
C LEU A 485 24.36 -51.01 30.81
N ALA A 486 25.42 -51.30 30.06
CA ALA A 486 26.73 -51.60 30.65
C ALA A 486 27.35 -50.39 31.38
N THR A 487 26.79 -49.20 31.18
CA THR A 487 27.25 -47.94 31.78
C THR A 487 26.58 -47.59 33.10
N VAL A 488 25.49 -48.29 33.44
CA VAL A 488 24.68 -48.03 34.65
C VAL A 488 25.09 -48.98 35.76
N SER A 489 25.23 -48.53 37.00
CA SER A 489 25.65 -49.38 38.11
C SER A 489 24.61 -50.45 38.45
N SER A 490 25.05 -51.70 38.60
CA SER A 490 24.22 -52.77 39.18
C SER A 490 24.27 -52.63 40.70
N GLY A 491 23.15 -52.26 41.34
CA GLY A 491 23.06 -52.23 42.80
C GLY A 491 23.36 -53.61 43.42
N PRO A 492 23.52 -53.71 44.75
CA PRO A 492 24.04 -54.89 45.46
C PRO A 492 23.25 -56.20 45.30
N LYS A 493 22.13 -56.21 44.56
CA LYS A 493 21.33 -57.40 44.22
C LYS A 493 20.89 -57.49 42.75
N GLY A 494 21.45 -56.70 41.83
CA GLY A 494 21.06 -56.70 40.40
C GLY A 494 19.64 -56.18 40.10
N SER A 495 18.83 -55.88 41.13
CA SER A 495 17.44 -55.43 40.99
C SER A 495 17.26 -53.94 40.67
N SER A 496 18.30 -53.10 40.84
CA SER A 496 18.16 -51.64 40.66
C SER A 496 18.04 -51.20 39.20
N GLN A 497 18.75 -51.85 38.27
CA GLN A 497 18.69 -51.53 36.84
C GLN A 497 17.33 -51.90 36.23
N ALA A 498 16.82 -53.10 36.56
CA ALA A 498 15.54 -53.58 36.06
C ALA A 498 14.38 -52.71 36.59
N ASN A 499 14.44 -52.29 37.86
CA ASN A 499 13.42 -51.43 38.47
C ASN A 499 13.38 -50.04 37.80
N LEU A 500 14.55 -49.42 37.57
CA LEU A 500 14.63 -48.12 36.90
C LEU A 500 14.06 -48.16 35.47
N ILE A 501 14.42 -49.18 34.68
CA ILE A 501 13.94 -49.32 33.30
C ILE A 501 12.43 -49.56 33.29
N SER A 502 11.89 -50.33 34.24
CA SER A 502 10.44 -50.52 34.39
C SER A 502 9.75 -49.19 34.69
N GLN A 503 10.26 -48.42 35.66
CA GLN A 503 9.71 -47.11 36.02
C GLN A 503 9.75 -46.12 34.86
N LEU A 504 10.83 -46.11 34.08
CA LEU A 504 10.98 -45.24 32.92
C LEU A 504 10.01 -45.65 31.79
N ASN A 505 9.81 -46.96 31.57
CA ASN A 505 8.84 -47.45 30.59
C ASN A 505 7.39 -47.17 31.00
N GLU A 506 7.01 -47.46 32.25
CA GLU A 506 5.67 -47.17 32.78
C GLU A 506 5.33 -45.68 32.67
N MET A 507 6.29 -44.81 32.97
CA MET A 507 6.14 -43.36 32.82
C MET A 507 5.88 -42.98 31.35
N LEU A 508 6.65 -43.51 30.40
CA LEU A 508 6.50 -43.22 28.97
C LEU A 508 5.19 -43.79 28.39
N GLU A 509 4.74 -44.95 28.87
CA GLU A 509 3.45 -45.53 28.50
C GLU A 509 2.28 -44.65 29.00
N ASP A 510 2.28 -44.21 30.27
CA ASP A 510 1.26 -43.30 30.83
C ASP A 510 1.21 -41.97 30.05
N LEU A 511 2.36 -41.40 29.70
CA LEU A 511 2.43 -40.19 28.87
C LEU A 511 1.83 -40.40 27.47
N SER A 512 2.05 -41.56 26.85
CA SER A 512 1.49 -41.86 25.52
C SER A 512 -0.02 -42.14 25.53
N SER A 513 -0.58 -42.53 26.68
CA SER A 513 -2.01 -42.85 26.84
C SER A 513 -2.93 -41.63 27.01
N LYS A 514 -2.38 -40.46 27.38
CA LYS A 514 -3.15 -39.24 27.65
C LYS A 514 -3.33 -38.44 26.36
N LYS A 515 -4.58 -38.30 25.89
CA LYS A 515 -4.94 -37.43 24.75
C LYS A 515 -4.44 -35.99 25.01
N PRO A 516 -3.82 -35.31 24.03
CA PRO A 516 -3.26 -33.98 24.24
C PRO A 516 -4.36 -32.97 24.60
N GLN A 517 -4.18 -32.27 25.72
CA GLN A 517 -5.01 -31.13 26.13
C GLN A 517 -4.73 -29.91 25.23
N LYS A 518 -5.79 -29.12 24.98
CA LYS A 518 -5.82 -27.90 24.17
C LYS A 518 -4.72 -26.91 24.56
N GLY A 519 -3.70 -26.79 23.71
CA GLY A 519 -2.63 -25.78 23.83
C GLY A 519 -1.49 -25.96 22.82
N SER A 520 -1.72 -26.69 21.72
CA SER A 520 -0.69 -26.98 20.72
C SER A 520 -0.79 -26.00 19.56
N ARG A 521 0.37 -25.50 19.08
CA ARG A 521 0.55 -24.83 17.79
C ARG A 521 -0.32 -25.54 16.75
N THR A 522 -1.40 -24.89 16.31
CA THR A 522 -2.30 -25.44 15.30
C THR A 522 -1.50 -25.64 14.02
N LYS A 523 -1.27 -26.89 13.63
CA LYS A 523 -0.77 -27.21 12.29
C LYS A 523 -1.79 -26.66 11.30
N ILE A 524 -1.33 -25.85 10.34
CA ILE A 524 -2.21 -25.35 9.27
C ILE A 524 -2.70 -26.57 8.49
N PRO A 525 -4.01 -26.86 8.45
CA PRO A 525 -4.54 -27.96 7.67
C PRO A 525 -4.44 -27.58 6.20
N LEU A 526 -3.60 -28.28 5.42
CA LEU A 526 -3.48 -28.07 3.97
C LEU A 526 -4.42 -29.00 3.17
N ASP A 527 -5.54 -29.41 3.79
CA ASP A 527 -6.67 -30.08 3.12
C ASP A 527 -7.83 -29.07 3.04
N PRO A 528 -8.27 -28.67 1.83
CA PRO A 528 -9.38 -27.74 1.64
C PRO A 528 -10.64 -28.11 2.43
N ARG A 529 -10.99 -29.40 2.53
CA ARG A 529 -12.21 -29.83 3.22
C ARG A 529 -12.18 -29.52 4.71
N ILE A 530 -11.01 -29.64 5.33
CA ILE A 530 -10.82 -29.34 6.76
C ILE A 530 -10.90 -27.83 6.98
N LEU A 531 -10.28 -27.05 6.09
CA LEU A 531 -10.33 -25.58 6.14
C LEU A 531 -11.77 -25.07 6.06
N ASP A 532 -12.58 -25.66 5.20
CA ASP A 532 -13.97 -25.25 5.01
C ASP A 532 -14.88 -25.66 6.16
N GLU A 533 -14.66 -26.85 6.74
CA GLU A 533 -15.33 -27.22 8.00
C GLU A 533 -14.95 -26.27 9.14
N GLU A 534 -13.69 -25.84 9.24
CA GLU A 534 -13.26 -24.85 10.23
C GLU A 534 -13.89 -23.47 10.00
N ALA A 535 -13.95 -23.01 8.75
CA ALA A 535 -14.62 -21.76 8.38
C ALA A 535 -16.12 -21.79 8.73
N LYS A 536 -16.82 -22.87 8.33
CA LYS A 536 -18.24 -23.11 8.65
C LYS A 536 -18.49 -23.17 10.16
N ARG A 537 -17.54 -23.73 10.92
CA ARG A 537 -17.62 -23.81 12.38
C ARG A 537 -17.47 -22.44 13.05
N LEU A 538 -16.61 -21.57 12.53
CA LEU A 538 -16.26 -20.31 13.20
C LEU A 538 -17.26 -19.18 12.98
N ARG A 539 -18.17 -19.27 11.98
CA ARG A 539 -19.37 -18.43 11.66
C ARG A 539 -19.27 -16.89 11.70
N ILE A 540 -18.30 -16.31 12.40
CA ILE A 540 -18.15 -14.89 12.77
C ILE A 540 -16.69 -14.43 12.57
N ARG A 541 -15.70 -15.33 12.56
CA ARG A 541 -14.28 -15.00 12.32
C ARG A 541 -13.64 -15.95 11.32
N ALA A 542 -12.87 -15.39 10.38
CA ALA A 542 -12.01 -16.15 9.49
C ALA A 542 -10.98 -16.98 10.29
N PRO A 543 -10.73 -18.26 9.94
CA PRO A 543 -9.64 -19.02 10.51
C PRO A 543 -8.29 -18.31 10.27
N THR A 544 -7.48 -18.20 11.33
CA THR A 544 -6.17 -17.52 11.29
C THR A 544 -5.09 -18.40 11.93
N TRP A 545 -3.91 -18.46 11.31
CA TRP A 545 -2.73 -19.15 11.82
C TRP A 545 -1.52 -18.22 11.82
N SER A 546 -0.74 -18.21 12.89
CA SER A 546 0.51 -17.45 12.94
C SER A 546 1.62 -18.19 12.17
N LEU A 547 2.18 -17.53 11.17
CA LEU A 547 3.38 -17.94 10.44
C LEU A 547 4.66 -17.40 11.11
N GLY A 548 4.57 -16.79 12.29
CA GLY A 548 5.67 -16.20 13.04
C GLY A 548 6.21 -14.88 12.47
N ALA A 549 7.34 -14.41 13.00
CA ALA A 549 7.92 -13.11 12.66
C ALA A 549 8.24 -12.94 11.16
N ALA A 550 7.88 -11.79 10.59
CA ALA A 550 8.06 -11.47 9.17
C ALA A 550 9.50 -11.65 8.66
N ILE A 551 10.51 -11.28 9.47
CA ILE A 551 11.93 -11.46 9.14
C ILE A 551 12.29 -12.94 8.96
N ARG A 552 11.74 -13.83 9.79
CA ARG A 552 11.97 -15.28 9.68
C ARG A 552 11.40 -15.80 8.37
N ILE A 553 10.20 -15.34 8.00
CA ILE A 553 9.54 -15.76 6.76
C ILE A 553 10.33 -15.24 5.57
N LYS A 554 10.69 -13.95 5.55
CA LYS A 554 11.49 -13.31 4.48
C LYS A 554 12.79 -14.05 4.17
N ASN A 555 13.44 -14.59 5.20
CA ASN A 555 14.70 -15.34 5.08
C ASN A 555 14.50 -16.87 4.94
N SER A 556 13.27 -17.37 4.90
CA SER A 556 12.96 -18.79 4.87
C SER A 556 13.15 -19.39 3.47
N SER A 557 13.75 -20.58 3.42
CA SER A 557 13.83 -21.39 2.19
C SER A 557 12.59 -22.27 1.96
N CYS A 558 11.62 -22.27 2.90
CA CYS A 558 10.41 -23.08 2.80
C CYS A 558 9.57 -22.67 1.58
N PRO A 559 9.16 -23.62 0.71
CA PRO A 559 8.34 -23.32 -0.48
C PRO A 559 7.05 -22.57 -0.16
N LEU A 560 6.37 -22.94 0.93
CA LEU A 560 5.15 -22.27 1.38
C LEU A 560 5.42 -20.82 1.83
N CYS A 561 6.50 -20.60 2.58
CA CYS A 561 6.92 -19.24 2.97
C CYS A 561 7.27 -18.39 1.74
N ARG A 562 7.98 -18.97 0.76
CA ARG A 562 8.30 -18.28 -0.50
C ARG A 562 7.06 -17.88 -1.27
N LEU A 563 6.05 -18.75 -1.36
CA LEU A 563 4.77 -18.45 -1.99
C LEU A 563 4.06 -17.29 -1.29
N PHE A 564 4.05 -17.26 0.04
CA PHE A 564 3.47 -16.15 0.81
C PHE A 564 4.21 -14.83 0.60
N ILE A 565 5.55 -14.83 0.61
CA ILE A 565 6.36 -13.64 0.36
C ILE A 565 6.11 -13.09 -1.04
N SER A 566 5.95 -13.95 -2.05
CA SER A 566 5.64 -13.49 -3.40
C SER A 566 4.29 -12.79 -3.53
N GLN A 567 3.40 -12.96 -2.54
CA GLN A 567 2.14 -12.21 -2.45
C GLN A 567 2.34 -10.78 -1.92
N TRP A 568 3.46 -10.49 -1.25
CA TRP A 568 3.66 -9.22 -0.54
C TRP A 568 3.84 -8.02 -1.47
N ASP A 569 3.40 -6.86 -1.00
CA ASP A 569 3.66 -5.58 -1.66
C ASP A 569 5.18 -5.27 -1.65
N PRO A 570 5.79 -4.82 -2.76
CA PRO A 570 7.20 -4.43 -2.77
C PRO A 570 7.54 -3.33 -1.77
N ASP A 571 6.57 -2.45 -1.48
CA ASP A 571 6.70 -1.34 -0.54
C ASP A 571 6.35 -1.77 0.89
N PHE A 572 5.97 -3.03 1.11
CA PHE A 572 5.79 -3.59 2.43
C PHE A 572 7.14 -3.71 3.15
N ILE A 573 7.43 -2.75 4.02
CA ILE A 573 8.61 -2.76 4.87
C ILE A 573 8.25 -3.47 6.18
N ALA A 574 8.66 -4.75 6.29
CA ALA A 574 8.65 -5.47 7.56
C ALA A 574 9.78 -4.96 8.46
N ASP A 575 9.57 -3.80 9.10
CA ASP A 575 10.60 -3.06 9.82
C ASP A 575 10.87 -3.58 11.25
N SER A 576 10.11 -4.56 11.76
CA SER A 576 10.30 -5.07 13.12
C SER A 576 10.40 -6.59 13.23
N SER A 577 11.16 -7.07 14.22
CA SER A 577 11.14 -8.47 14.65
C SER A 577 9.84 -8.87 15.37
N THR A 578 8.92 -7.92 15.57
CA THR A 578 7.65 -8.07 16.28
C THR A 578 6.44 -8.21 15.37
N ASP A 579 6.56 -7.95 14.07
CA ASP A 579 5.47 -8.15 13.12
C ASP A 579 5.26 -9.65 12.87
N GLU A 580 4.31 -10.25 13.60
CA GLU A 580 3.85 -11.60 13.30
C GLU A 580 3.02 -11.59 12.01
N VAL A 581 3.38 -12.48 11.09
CA VAL A 581 2.62 -12.67 9.87
C VAL A 581 1.54 -13.70 10.14
N GLU A 582 0.30 -13.26 9.98
CA GLU A 582 -0.86 -14.12 10.07
C GLU A 582 -1.27 -14.61 8.67
N LEU A 583 -1.52 -15.91 8.55
CA LEU A 583 -2.21 -16.53 7.44
C LEU A 583 -3.70 -16.59 7.75
N ARG A 584 -4.55 -16.11 6.83
CA ARG A 584 -6.00 -16.09 6.99
C ARG A 584 -6.67 -16.87 5.86
N TRP A 585 -7.70 -17.65 6.19
CA TRP A 585 -8.60 -18.27 5.24
C TRP A 585 -9.83 -17.38 5.07
N ILE A 586 -9.93 -16.68 3.95
CA ILE A 586 -10.97 -15.68 3.70
C ILE A 586 -11.68 -15.94 2.38
N LEU A 587 -12.85 -15.35 2.21
CA LEU A 587 -13.52 -15.32 0.92
C LEU A 587 -12.66 -14.51 -0.07
N GLY A 588 -12.28 -15.14 -1.17
CA GLY A 588 -11.48 -14.59 -2.24
C GLY A 588 -12.28 -14.45 -3.55
N PRO A 589 -11.62 -14.54 -4.71
CA PRO A 589 -12.23 -14.22 -6.00
C PRO A 589 -13.37 -15.20 -6.32
N ALA A 590 -14.40 -14.68 -6.98
CA ALA A 590 -15.62 -15.41 -7.31
C ALA A 590 -16.31 -16.08 -6.10
N GLY A 591 -16.13 -15.53 -4.89
CA GLY A 591 -16.81 -16.01 -3.68
C GLY A 591 -16.23 -17.32 -3.14
N ARG A 592 -14.99 -17.67 -3.53
CA ARG A 592 -14.35 -18.92 -3.10
C ARG A 592 -13.33 -18.68 -2.00
N TRP A 593 -13.27 -19.57 -1.03
CA TRP A 593 -12.31 -19.46 0.06
C TRP A 593 -10.87 -19.66 -0.42
N ALA A 594 -9.97 -18.79 0.04
CA ALA A 594 -8.57 -18.79 -0.34
C ALA A 594 -7.69 -18.27 0.81
N PHE A 595 -6.40 -18.55 0.73
CA PHE A 595 -5.42 -18.04 1.69
C PHE A 595 -5.01 -16.60 1.36
N THR A 596 -4.79 -15.79 2.40
CA THR A 596 -4.10 -14.50 2.29
C THR A 596 -3.21 -14.23 3.51
N THR A 597 -2.28 -13.28 3.41
CA THR A 597 -1.38 -12.89 4.51
C THR A 597 -1.40 -11.40 4.78
N TYR A 598 -1.00 -11.00 6.00
CA TYR A 598 -0.73 -9.59 6.30
C TYR A 598 0.45 -9.09 5.43
N GLY A 599 0.25 -7.98 4.72
CA GLY A 599 1.21 -7.44 3.75
C GLY A 599 1.02 -7.94 2.32
N ALA A 600 0.07 -8.86 2.07
CA ALA A 600 -0.31 -9.24 0.71
C ALA A 600 -0.80 -8.02 -0.09
N ARG A 601 -0.47 -7.97 -1.38
CA ARG A 601 -1.02 -6.99 -2.32
C ARG A 601 -2.53 -7.10 -2.38
N ASP A 602 -3.17 -5.96 -2.61
CA ASP A 602 -4.62 -5.90 -2.82
C ASP A 602 -5.07 -6.86 -3.94
N TYR A 603 -6.25 -7.46 -3.73
CA TYR A 603 -6.86 -8.43 -4.63
C TYR A 603 -5.97 -9.63 -5.00
N THR A 604 -5.07 -10.06 -4.11
CA THR A 604 -4.24 -11.23 -4.33
C THR A 604 -4.54 -12.30 -3.27
N TRP A 605 -4.60 -13.57 -3.67
CA TRP A 605 -4.89 -14.73 -2.83
C TRP A 605 -4.04 -15.95 -3.25
N ILE A 606 -4.09 -17.02 -2.45
CA ILE A 606 -3.46 -18.30 -2.75
C ILE A 606 -4.52 -19.41 -2.78
N GLY A 607 -4.57 -20.12 -3.91
CA GLY A 607 -5.46 -21.25 -4.14
C GLY A 607 -4.71 -22.57 -4.28
N PHE A 608 -5.46 -23.68 -4.30
CA PHE A 608 -4.95 -25.03 -4.49
C PHE A 608 -4.99 -25.43 -5.97
N SER A 609 -4.10 -26.33 -6.40
CA SER A 609 -4.13 -26.90 -7.75
C SER A 609 -5.23 -27.96 -7.87
N SER A 610 -5.95 -28.00 -9.01
CA SER A 610 -6.99 -29.00 -9.29
C SER A 610 -6.46 -30.43 -9.44
N GLY A 611 -5.16 -30.60 -9.70
CA GLY A 611 -4.51 -31.90 -9.87
C GLY A 611 -4.22 -32.68 -8.58
N MET A 612 -4.70 -32.22 -7.42
CA MET A 612 -4.57 -32.97 -6.16
C MET A 612 -5.46 -34.22 -6.17
N GLU A 613 -4.94 -35.36 -5.67
CA GLU A 613 -5.72 -36.59 -5.47
C GLU A 613 -6.76 -36.40 -4.36
N THR A 614 -7.82 -35.64 -4.63
CA THR A 614 -8.99 -35.56 -3.76
C THR A 614 -9.96 -36.64 -4.20
N SER A 615 -10.07 -37.71 -3.40
CA SER A 615 -11.13 -38.71 -3.54
C SER A 615 -12.50 -38.03 -3.42
N GLY A 616 -13.15 -37.79 -4.55
CA GLY A 616 -14.45 -37.13 -4.66
C GLY A 616 -14.34 -35.72 -5.23
N HIS A 617 -15.20 -35.41 -6.21
CA HIS A 617 -15.29 -34.09 -6.83
C HIS A 617 -15.35 -33.00 -5.75
N PRO A 618 -14.47 -31.98 -5.79
CA PRO A 618 -14.55 -30.87 -4.88
C PRO A 618 -15.90 -30.20 -5.09
N ASP A 619 -16.65 -30.00 -4.01
CA ASP A 619 -17.81 -29.12 -4.01
C ASP A 619 -17.33 -27.75 -4.54
N PRO A 620 -17.83 -27.26 -5.68
CA PRO A 620 -17.36 -26.00 -6.29
C PRO A 620 -17.49 -24.79 -5.36
N THR A 621 -18.31 -24.91 -4.31
CA THR A 621 -18.58 -23.89 -3.30
C THR A 621 -17.58 -23.88 -2.12
N SER A 622 -16.61 -24.79 -2.12
CA SER A 622 -15.74 -25.09 -0.96
C SER A 622 -14.46 -24.23 -0.93
N GLY A 623 -13.57 -24.34 -1.92
CA GLY A 623 -12.30 -23.58 -1.97
C GLY A 623 -11.85 -23.15 -3.38
N LEU A 624 -10.88 -22.23 -3.45
CA LEU A 624 -10.31 -21.74 -4.71
C LEU A 624 -9.34 -22.77 -5.33
N PHE A 625 -9.79 -23.42 -6.40
CA PHE A 625 -8.96 -24.33 -7.21
C PHE A 625 -8.50 -23.69 -8.52
N LEU A 626 -7.23 -23.92 -8.86
CA LEU A 626 -6.54 -23.39 -10.02
C LEU A 626 -6.35 -24.45 -11.07
N GLU A 627 -6.46 -24.06 -12.34
CA GLU A 627 -5.95 -24.88 -13.44
C GLU A 627 -4.42 -24.85 -13.39
N PRO A 628 -3.72 -26.00 -13.36
CA PRO A 628 -2.26 -26.04 -13.21
C PRO A 628 -1.52 -25.28 -14.32
N TRP A 629 -2.14 -25.20 -15.50
CA TRP A 629 -1.54 -24.67 -16.72
C TRP A 629 -2.53 -23.80 -17.48
N THR A 630 -2.04 -22.68 -18.02
CA THR A 630 -2.76 -21.84 -18.98
C THR A 630 -2.21 -22.10 -20.37
N ASP A 631 -3.07 -22.49 -21.32
CA ASP A 631 -2.66 -22.82 -22.68
C ASP A 631 -2.31 -21.59 -23.52
N PRO A 632 -1.40 -21.72 -24.52
CA PRO A 632 -1.07 -20.61 -25.42
C PRO A 632 -2.27 -20.06 -26.21
N LEU A 633 -3.28 -20.88 -26.49
CA LEU A 633 -4.51 -20.45 -27.17
C LEU A 633 -5.68 -20.42 -26.20
N VAL A 634 -6.57 -19.46 -26.39
CA VAL A 634 -7.80 -19.35 -25.60
C VAL A 634 -8.81 -20.41 -26.05
N ASP A 635 -9.38 -21.14 -25.10
CA ASP A 635 -10.45 -22.10 -25.35
C ASP A 635 -11.81 -21.39 -25.51
N THR A 636 -12.22 -21.21 -26.76
CA THR A 636 -13.51 -20.60 -27.09
C THR A 636 -14.70 -21.46 -26.66
N SER A 637 -14.55 -22.78 -26.58
CA SER A 637 -15.61 -23.68 -26.11
C SER A 637 -15.89 -23.46 -24.63
N ARG A 638 -14.83 -23.20 -23.84
CA ARG A 638 -14.94 -22.84 -22.43
C ARG A 638 -15.59 -21.47 -22.24
N ILE A 639 -15.22 -20.47 -23.04
CA ILE A 639 -15.90 -19.15 -23.03
C ILE A 639 -17.39 -19.30 -23.34
N LEU A 640 -17.75 -20.10 -24.35
CA LEU A 640 -19.15 -20.33 -24.69
C LEU A 640 -19.91 -21.00 -23.53
N ARG A 641 -19.29 -21.93 -22.80
CA ARG A 641 -19.89 -22.52 -21.58
C ARG A 641 -20.18 -21.47 -20.50
N TRP A 642 -19.27 -20.52 -20.26
CA TRP A 642 -19.50 -19.41 -19.32
C TRP A 642 -20.65 -18.49 -19.76
N ILE A 643 -20.78 -18.25 -21.05
CA ILE A 643 -21.87 -17.44 -21.59
C ILE A 643 -23.20 -18.18 -21.47
N SER A 644 -23.24 -19.46 -21.84
CA SER A 644 -24.44 -20.29 -21.75
C SER A 644 -24.92 -20.45 -20.30
N SER A 645 -24.02 -20.68 -19.34
CA SER A 645 -24.41 -20.73 -17.92
C SER A 645 -25.05 -19.42 -17.45
N CYS A 646 -24.54 -18.27 -17.90
CA CYS A 646 -25.13 -16.98 -17.61
C CYS A 646 -26.50 -16.77 -18.28
N GLU A 647 -26.67 -17.19 -19.54
CA GLU A 647 -27.97 -17.12 -20.25
C GLU A 647 -29.03 -18.01 -19.59
N GLU A 648 -28.64 -19.18 -19.07
CA GLU A 648 -29.55 -20.14 -18.45
C GLU A 648 -29.88 -19.79 -16.98
N LEU A 649 -28.89 -19.36 -16.19
CA LEU A 649 -29.03 -19.20 -14.73
C LEU A 649 -29.25 -17.76 -14.26
N HIS A 650 -28.85 -16.75 -15.03
CA HIS A 650 -28.87 -15.33 -14.59
C HIS A 650 -29.91 -14.48 -15.31
N SER A 651 -30.97 -15.10 -15.82
CA SER A 651 -31.96 -14.47 -16.68
C SER A 651 -32.62 -13.21 -16.09
N SER A 652 -32.84 -13.12 -14.77
CA SER A 652 -33.43 -11.92 -14.15
C SER A 652 -32.54 -10.67 -14.20
N GLU A 653 -31.21 -10.84 -14.31
CA GLU A 653 -30.25 -9.74 -14.20
C GLU A 653 -29.39 -9.54 -15.47
N CYS A 654 -29.15 -10.63 -16.21
CA CYS A 654 -28.28 -10.68 -17.39
C CYS A 654 -29.04 -10.89 -18.72
N ALA A 655 -30.38 -11.05 -18.68
CA ALA A 655 -31.14 -11.18 -19.93
C ALA A 655 -31.08 -9.91 -20.77
N MET A 656 -31.03 -10.13 -22.08
CA MET A 656 -31.08 -9.09 -23.10
C MET A 656 -32.53 -8.89 -23.54
N PRO A 657 -33.13 -7.69 -23.41
CA PRO A 657 -34.42 -7.41 -24.02
C PRO A 657 -34.28 -7.39 -25.55
N THR A 658 -34.81 -8.41 -26.22
CA THR A 658 -34.74 -8.58 -27.68
C THR A 658 -35.96 -8.03 -28.42
N ASP A 659 -37.08 -7.84 -27.72
CA ASP A 659 -38.39 -7.60 -28.36
C ASP A 659 -38.73 -6.12 -28.52
N LEU A 660 -37.73 -5.23 -28.44
CA LEU A 660 -37.92 -3.79 -28.54
C LEU A 660 -37.75 -3.30 -29.99
N PRO A 661 -38.57 -2.35 -30.46
CA PRO A 661 -38.32 -1.66 -31.73
C PRO A 661 -36.96 -0.96 -31.72
N PHE A 662 -36.29 -0.89 -32.87
CA PHE A 662 -34.96 -0.27 -33.00
C PHE A 662 -34.93 1.18 -32.49
N ALA A 663 -35.96 1.98 -32.79
CA ALA A 663 -36.06 3.37 -32.36
C ALA A 663 -36.18 3.53 -30.83
N GLU A 664 -36.77 2.55 -30.13
CA GLU A 664 -36.82 2.53 -28.67
C GLU A 664 -35.52 2.02 -28.07
N ALA A 665 -34.88 1.06 -28.74
CA ALA A 665 -33.63 0.47 -28.29
C ALA A 665 -32.43 1.41 -28.41
N PHE A 666 -32.42 2.27 -29.44
CA PHE A 666 -31.40 3.29 -29.68
C PHE A 666 -32.07 4.65 -30.02
N PRO A 667 -32.60 5.37 -29.02
CA PRO A 667 -33.29 6.64 -29.24
C PRO A 667 -32.41 7.67 -29.97
N GLY A 668 -32.95 8.25 -31.03
CA GLY A 668 -32.26 9.26 -31.86
C GLY A 668 -31.28 8.69 -32.90
N LEU A 669 -30.95 7.40 -32.83
CA LEU A 669 -30.09 6.75 -33.82
C LEU A 669 -30.94 6.23 -34.99
N ARG A 670 -30.48 6.47 -36.23
CA ARG A 670 -31.17 5.97 -37.44
C ARG A 670 -30.75 4.55 -37.82
N VAL A 671 -29.47 4.25 -37.66
CA VAL A 671 -28.85 2.96 -37.98
C VAL A 671 -27.73 2.68 -36.99
N LEU A 672 -27.55 1.41 -36.64
CA LEU A 672 -26.38 0.95 -35.90
C LEU A 672 -25.38 0.37 -36.91
N ARG A 673 -24.18 0.96 -37.02
CA ARG A 673 -23.15 0.41 -37.89
C ARG A 673 -22.36 -0.66 -37.15
N VAL A 674 -22.13 -1.80 -37.78
CA VAL A 674 -21.33 -2.90 -37.25
C VAL A 674 -20.44 -3.47 -38.35
N ILE A 675 -19.38 -4.17 -37.97
CA ILE A 675 -18.58 -4.96 -38.88
C ILE A 675 -19.25 -6.32 -39.03
N ASP A 676 -19.52 -6.70 -40.27
CA ASP A 676 -19.84 -8.06 -40.63
C ASP A 676 -18.54 -8.85 -40.78
N VAL A 677 -18.29 -9.80 -39.88
CA VAL A 677 -17.04 -10.57 -39.86
C VAL A 677 -17.04 -11.72 -40.88
N GLU A 678 -18.20 -12.06 -41.46
CA GLU A 678 -18.34 -13.07 -42.52
C GLU A 678 -18.16 -12.42 -43.89
N ASP A 679 -18.85 -11.31 -44.15
CA ASP A 679 -18.79 -10.58 -45.41
C ASP A 679 -17.59 -9.59 -45.48
N HIS A 680 -16.85 -9.43 -44.38
CA HIS A 680 -15.68 -8.55 -44.26
C HIS A 680 -15.96 -7.11 -44.72
N CYS A 681 -17.04 -6.50 -44.21
CA CYS A 681 -17.42 -5.13 -44.50
C CYS A 681 -18.12 -4.45 -43.30
N VAL A 682 -18.34 -3.15 -43.37
CA VAL A 682 -19.25 -2.44 -42.46
C VAL A 682 -20.67 -2.56 -43.01
N VAL A 683 -21.66 -2.78 -42.14
CA VAL A 683 -23.08 -2.83 -42.48
C VAL A 683 -23.88 -1.92 -41.57
N GLU A 684 -25.03 -1.44 -42.06
CA GLU A 684 -25.94 -0.57 -41.31
C GLU A 684 -27.20 -1.36 -40.93
N LEU A 685 -27.42 -1.54 -39.64
CA LEU A 685 -28.54 -2.29 -39.09
C LEU A 685 -29.66 -1.36 -38.64
N THR A 686 -30.90 -1.74 -38.94
CA THR A 686 -32.13 -1.13 -38.45
C THR A 686 -32.97 -2.12 -37.62
N SER A 687 -32.38 -3.27 -37.27
CA SER A 687 -32.93 -4.32 -36.43
C SER A 687 -32.02 -4.58 -35.22
N LEU A 688 -32.54 -5.28 -34.21
CA LEU A 688 -31.77 -5.69 -33.03
C LEU A 688 -31.07 -7.02 -33.27
N GLU A 689 -29.98 -6.97 -34.04
CA GLU A 689 -29.14 -8.15 -34.25
C GLU A 689 -28.22 -8.42 -33.05
N LYS A 690 -27.83 -9.68 -32.90
CA LYS A 690 -26.80 -10.10 -31.94
C LYS A 690 -25.42 -9.62 -32.40
N TYR A 691 -24.72 -8.83 -31.59
CA TYR A 691 -23.36 -8.36 -31.87
C TYR A 691 -22.45 -8.42 -30.63
N ILE A 692 -21.13 -8.46 -30.87
CA ILE A 692 -20.09 -8.26 -29.87
C ILE A 692 -19.60 -6.81 -29.94
N ALA A 693 -19.29 -6.17 -28.82
CA ALA A 693 -18.62 -4.87 -28.80
C ALA A 693 -17.14 -5.01 -28.43
N LEU A 694 -16.27 -4.15 -28.98
CA LEU A 694 -14.87 -4.07 -28.58
C LEU A 694 -14.61 -2.77 -27.81
N SER A 695 -14.08 -2.91 -26.60
CA SER A 695 -13.57 -1.80 -25.79
C SER A 695 -12.04 -1.92 -25.65
N TYR A 696 -11.32 -0.88 -26.05
CA TYR A 696 -9.85 -0.91 -26.14
C TYR A 696 -9.22 0.49 -26.04
N VAL A 697 -7.91 0.52 -25.81
CA VAL A 697 -7.14 1.77 -25.81
C VAL A 697 -6.66 2.10 -27.22
N TRP A 698 -6.98 3.28 -27.74
CA TRP A 698 -6.51 3.70 -29.06
C TRP A 698 -5.00 3.98 -29.09
N GLY A 699 -4.49 4.67 -28.05
CA GLY A 699 -3.08 5.02 -27.89
C GLY A 699 -2.49 5.87 -29.02
N ALA A 700 -1.17 5.81 -29.18
CA ALA A 700 -0.43 6.54 -30.24
C ALA A 700 -0.40 5.79 -31.59
N ALA A 701 -0.99 4.59 -31.66
CA ALA A 701 -1.01 3.77 -32.86
C ALA A 701 -1.83 4.39 -33.99
N ALA A 702 -1.47 4.06 -35.23
CA ALA A 702 -2.19 4.48 -36.42
C ALA A 702 -3.57 3.80 -36.46
N ASN A 703 -4.61 4.55 -36.08
CA ASN A 703 -5.97 4.03 -36.04
C ASN A 703 -6.69 4.34 -37.36
N PHE A 704 -6.94 3.30 -38.18
CA PHE A 704 -7.82 3.41 -39.34
C PHE A 704 -9.25 3.67 -38.87
N ARG A 705 -9.90 4.70 -39.43
CA ARG A 705 -11.18 5.24 -38.96
C ARG A 705 -12.22 5.32 -40.07
N LEU A 706 -13.48 5.14 -39.72
CA LEU A 706 -14.61 5.43 -40.60
C LEU A 706 -14.76 6.95 -40.75
N THR A 707 -14.75 7.41 -42.00
CA THR A 707 -14.87 8.82 -42.40
C THR A 707 -15.86 8.95 -43.55
N LYS A 708 -16.37 10.16 -43.83
CA LYS A 708 -17.25 10.41 -44.97
C LYS A 708 -16.62 9.95 -46.29
N ALA A 709 -15.30 10.12 -46.41
CA ALA A 709 -14.55 9.79 -47.62
C ALA A 709 -14.46 8.28 -47.89
N ASN A 710 -14.36 7.43 -46.86
CA ASN A 710 -14.21 5.99 -47.02
C ASN A 710 -15.47 5.17 -46.73
N ARG A 711 -16.54 5.78 -46.17
CA ARG A 711 -17.79 5.10 -45.80
C ARG A 711 -18.36 4.24 -46.92
N THR A 712 -18.62 4.81 -48.10
CA THR A 712 -19.25 4.07 -49.21
C THR A 712 -18.40 2.88 -49.66
N ALA A 713 -17.06 3.00 -49.60
CA ALA A 713 -16.16 1.92 -49.93
C ALA A 713 -16.15 0.81 -48.86
N LEU A 714 -16.22 1.17 -47.58
CA LEU A 714 -16.26 0.24 -46.45
C LEU A 714 -17.60 -0.49 -46.29
N LEU A 715 -18.68 0.02 -46.88
CA LEU A 715 -19.97 -0.66 -46.93
C LEU A 715 -20.04 -1.78 -47.98
N MET A 716 -19.09 -1.83 -48.92
CA MET A 716 -19.09 -2.87 -49.96
C MET A 716 -18.59 -4.21 -49.36
N PRO A 717 -19.20 -5.35 -49.73
CA PRO A 717 -18.71 -6.66 -49.32
C PRO A 717 -17.22 -6.83 -49.62
N ARG A 718 -16.51 -7.48 -48.70
CA ARG A 718 -15.06 -7.76 -48.76
C ARG A 718 -14.17 -6.52 -48.79
N SER A 719 -14.69 -5.34 -48.46
CA SER A 719 -13.91 -4.10 -48.43
C SER A 719 -12.87 -4.08 -47.31
N LEU A 720 -13.14 -4.69 -46.16
CA LEU A 720 -12.20 -4.74 -45.04
C LEU A 720 -10.97 -5.58 -45.37
N GLU A 721 -11.06 -6.59 -46.25
CA GLU A 721 -9.89 -7.35 -46.72
C GLU A 721 -8.84 -6.44 -47.37
N LYS A 722 -9.29 -5.41 -48.09
CA LYS A 722 -8.40 -4.46 -48.80
C LYS A 722 -7.63 -3.55 -47.84
N VAL A 723 -8.24 -3.23 -46.69
CA VAL A 723 -7.66 -2.35 -45.66
C VAL A 723 -7.19 -3.12 -44.42
N PHE A 724 -7.27 -4.45 -44.43
CA PHE A 724 -7.02 -5.29 -43.26
C PHE A 724 -5.63 -5.04 -42.67
N LYS A 725 -4.62 -4.83 -43.51
CA LYS A 725 -3.25 -4.50 -43.08
C LYS A 725 -3.14 -3.18 -42.31
N MET A 726 -4.03 -2.22 -42.60
CA MET A 726 -4.09 -0.90 -41.96
C MET A 726 -4.87 -0.92 -40.64
N LEU A 727 -5.60 -2.00 -40.35
CA LEU A 727 -6.32 -2.12 -39.08
C LEU A 727 -5.34 -2.42 -37.95
N PRO A 728 -5.51 -1.80 -36.77
CA PRO A 728 -4.77 -2.17 -35.58
C PRO A 728 -4.93 -3.66 -35.21
N ASN A 729 -3.89 -4.26 -34.65
CA ASN A 729 -3.88 -5.70 -34.37
C ASN A 729 -4.96 -6.13 -33.36
N THR A 730 -5.31 -5.28 -32.38
CA THR A 730 -6.39 -5.56 -31.44
C THR A 730 -7.74 -5.70 -32.15
N ILE A 731 -8.00 -4.88 -33.18
CA ILE A 731 -9.22 -4.99 -34.00
C ILE A 731 -9.19 -6.27 -34.83
N LYS A 732 -8.05 -6.63 -35.42
CA LYS A 732 -7.89 -7.89 -36.20
C LYS A 732 -8.15 -9.13 -35.33
N ASP A 733 -7.63 -9.12 -34.11
CA ASP A 733 -7.83 -10.20 -33.15
C ASP A 733 -9.30 -10.25 -32.69
N ALA A 734 -9.94 -9.10 -32.44
CA ALA A 734 -11.36 -9.03 -32.10
C ALA A 734 -12.28 -9.57 -33.21
N ILE A 735 -12.00 -9.24 -34.49
CA ILE A 735 -12.71 -9.82 -35.65
C ILE A 735 -12.55 -11.34 -35.66
N THR A 736 -11.34 -11.83 -35.39
CA THR A 736 -11.04 -13.27 -35.36
C THR A 736 -11.76 -13.99 -34.22
N LEU A 737 -11.74 -13.43 -33.02
CA LEU A 737 -12.41 -13.99 -31.85
C LEU A 737 -13.92 -13.99 -32.02
N THR A 738 -14.50 -12.91 -32.55
CA THR A 738 -15.94 -12.78 -32.81
C THR A 738 -16.46 -13.90 -33.70
N ARG A 739 -15.74 -14.17 -34.79
CA ARG A 739 -16.04 -15.29 -35.69
C ARG A 739 -15.89 -16.66 -35.01
N ARG A 740 -14.86 -16.85 -34.17
CA ARG A 740 -14.67 -18.14 -33.44
C ARG A 740 -15.72 -18.39 -32.37
N LEU A 741 -16.28 -17.34 -31.78
CA LEU A 741 -17.41 -17.43 -30.85
C LEU A 741 -18.77 -17.61 -31.55
N GLY A 742 -18.79 -17.67 -32.89
CA GLY A 742 -20.01 -17.86 -33.68
C GLY A 742 -20.93 -16.63 -33.73
N CYS A 743 -20.40 -15.43 -33.49
CA CYS A 743 -21.15 -14.18 -33.68
C CYS A 743 -20.74 -13.52 -34.99
N ARG A 744 -21.71 -13.02 -35.76
CA ARG A 744 -21.50 -12.40 -37.08
C ARG A 744 -21.09 -10.94 -37.00
N TYR A 745 -21.59 -10.20 -36.01
CA TYR A 745 -21.43 -8.75 -35.97
C TYR A 745 -20.50 -8.32 -34.84
N LEU A 746 -19.58 -7.39 -35.16
CA LEU A 746 -18.67 -6.75 -34.22
C LEU A 746 -18.83 -5.22 -34.29
N TRP A 747 -19.09 -4.58 -33.16
CA TRP A 747 -19.08 -3.13 -33.04
C TRP A 747 -17.70 -2.64 -32.56
N VAL A 748 -17.12 -1.69 -33.29
CA VAL A 748 -15.85 -1.04 -32.95
C VAL A 748 -15.99 0.46 -33.17
N ASP A 749 -15.83 1.27 -32.13
CA ASP A 749 -16.01 2.72 -32.16
C ASP A 749 -15.32 3.42 -33.35
N ALA A 750 -14.06 3.07 -33.65
CA ALA A 750 -13.28 3.65 -34.73
C ALA A 750 -13.85 3.37 -36.13
N LEU A 751 -14.58 2.26 -36.31
CA LEU A 751 -15.10 1.79 -37.62
C LEU A 751 -16.63 1.85 -37.73
N CYS A 752 -17.33 2.06 -36.61
CA CYS A 752 -18.78 2.11 -36.53
C CYS A 752 -19.32 3.53 -36.33
N LEU A 753 -18.51 4.45 -35.80
CA LEU A 753 -18.85 5.87 -35.67
C LEU A 753 -18.19 6.68 -36.80
N LEU A 754 -18.94 7.63 -37.37
CA LEU A 754 -18.42 8.48 -38.45
C LEU A 754 -17.60 9.65 -37.87
N GLN A 755 -16.28 9.46 -37.80
CA GLN A 755 -15.37 10.27 -36.97
C GLN A 755 -15.22 11.74 -37.42
N ASP A 756 -15.49 12.04 -38.69
CA ASP A 756 -15.40 13.37 -39.30
C ASP A 756 -16.78 14.01 -39.54
N ASN A 757 -17.84 13.49 -38.90
CA ASN A 757 -19.18 14.06 -38.90
C ASN A 757 -19.62 14.36 -37.47
N THR A 758 -19.63 15.64 -37.08
CA THR A 758 -19.99 16.07 -35.72
C THR A 758 -21.39 15.61 -35.30
N GLU A 759 -22.39 15.74 -36.17
CA GLU A 759 -23.79 15.38 -35.86
C GLU A 759 -23.95 13.86 -35.70
N ASP A 760 -23.41 13.06 -36.63
CA ASP A 760 -23.50 11.59 -36.57
C ASP A 760 -22.68 11.03 -35.40
N LEU A 761 -21.50 11.60 -35.14
CA LEU A 761 -20.66 11.24 -34.00
C LEU A 761 -21.36 11.58 -32.68
N GLU A 762 -21.99 12.75 -32.56
CA GLU A 762 -22.75 13.13 -31.37
C GLU A 762 -23.92 12.17 -31.11
N LEU A 763 -24.70 11.84 -32.14
CA LEU A 763 -25.79 10.87 -32.03
C LEU A 763 -25.27 9.50 -31.56
N GLY A 764 -24.17 9.02 -32.14
CA GLY A 764 -23.57 7.74 -31.76
C GLY A 764 -22.97 7.72 -30.35
N VAL A 765 -22.28 8.79 -29.96
CA VAL A 765 -21.71 8.93 -28.61
C VAL A 765 -22.80 9.00 -27.54
N ASN A 766 -23.91 9.67 -27.83
CA ASN A 766 -25.04 9.82 -26.90
C ASN A 766 -25.77 8.50 -26.60
N VAL A 767 -25.59 7.48 -27.45
CA VAL A 767 -26.15 6.13 -27.26
C VAL A 767 -25.10 5.06 -26.98
N MET A 768 -23.82 5.42 -26.76
CA MET A 768 -22.75 4.46 -26.47
C MET A 768 -23.08 3.58 -25.26
N ASP A 769 -23.72 4.15 -24.24
CA ASP A 769 -24.20 3.41 -23.08
C ASP A 769 -25.12 2.25 -23.47
N LEU A 770 -26.03 2.49 -24.42
CA LEU A 770 -26.96 1.48 -24.94
C LEU A 770 -26.24 0.48 -25.85
N VAL A 771 -25.21 0.90 -26.60
CA VAL A 771 -24.41 -0.02 -27.42
C VAL A 771 -23.70 -1.06 -26.57
N TYR A 772 -23.04 -0.66 -25.48
CA TYR A 772 -22.37 -1.62 -24.59
C TYR A 772 -23.36 -2.43 -23.75
N GLU A 773 -24.43 -1.80 -23.25
CA GLU A 773 -25.45 -2.51 -22.49
C GLU A 773 -26.18 -3.58 -23.33
N ARG A 774 -26.37 -3.32 -24.63
CA ARG A 774 -27.08 -4.22 -25.54
C ARG A 774 -26.16 -5.17 -26.31
N ALA A 775 -24.85 -5.09 -26.13
CA ALA A 775 -23.94 -6.07 -26.71
C ALA A 775 -24.21 -7.46 -26.10
N TRP A 776 -24.15 -8.51 -26.92
CA TRP A 776 -24.24 -9.88 -26.43
C TRP A 776 -23.06 -10.21 -25.50
N LEU A 777 -21.88 -9.73 -25.89
CA LEU A 777 -20.62 -9.79 -25.16
C LEU A 777 -19.79 -8.55 -25.50
N THR A 778 -19.09 -7.99 -24.52
CA THR A 778 -18.07 -6.96 -24.74
C THR A 778 -16.69 -7.57 -24.55
N ILE A 779 -15.82 -7.45 -25.55
CA ILE A 779 -14.39 -7.78 -25.44
C ILE A 779 -13.68 -6.54 -24.89
N VAL A 780 -12.96 -6.69 -23.78
CA VAL A 780 -12.11 -5.64 -23.20
C VAL A 780 -10.65 -5.98 -23.41
N ALA A 781 -9.93 -5.14 -24.15
CA ALA A 781 -8.49 -5.23 -24.34
C ALA A 781 -7.75 -4.36 -23.32
N ALA A 782 -7.36 -4.94 -22.18
CA ALA A 782 -6.67 -4.28 -21.07
C ALA A 782 -5.18 -4.67 -20.95
N CYS A 783 -4.63 -5.38 -21.93
CA CYS A 783 -3.27 -5.95 -21.93
C CYS A 783 -2.19 -5.06 -22.59
N GLY A 784 -2.52 -3.86 -23.08
CA GLY A 784 -1.50 -2.95 -23.61
C GLY A 784 -1.87 -1.48 -23.65
N HIS A 785 -0.95 -0.69 -24.18
CA HIS A 785 -0.98 0.78 -24.12
C HIS A 785 -1.65 1.44 -25.34
N ASP A 786 -1.93 0.68 -26.40
CA ASP A 786 -2.50 1.17 -27.65
C ASP A 786 -3.26 0.07 -28.42
N ALA A 787 -3.76 0.44 -29.60
CA ALA A 787 -4.61 -0.40 -30.44
C ALA A 787 -3.86 -1.57 -31.12
N ASP A 788 -2.54 -1.62 -31.05
CA ASP A 788 -1.69 -2.65 -31.65
C ASP A 788 -1.19 -3.71 -30.66
N ALA A 789 -1.57 -3.60 -29.38
CA ALA A 789 -1.18 -4.50 -28.29
C ALA A 789 -1.54 -5.97 -28.49
N ARG A 790 -2.53 -6.29 -29.36
CA ARG A 790 -3.09 -7.63 -29.62
C ARG A 790 -3.94 -8.16 -28.47
N LEU A 791 -4.69 -9.24 -28.74
CA LEU A 791 -5.42 -10.01 -27.73
C LEU A 791 -4.67 -11.33 -27.43
N PRO A 792 -4.10 -11.51 -26.23
CA PRO A 792 -3.37 -12.71 -25.83
C PRO A 792 -4.16 -14.00 -26.04
N GLY A 793 -3.54 -14.96 -26.71
CA GLY A 793 -4.08 -16.30 -26.98
C GLY A 793 -5.20 -16.38 -28.02
N VAL A 794 -5.57 -15.26 -28.67
CA VAL A 794 -6.52 -15.30 -29.78
C VAL A 794 -5.87 -15.85 -31.05
N GLN A 795 -4.61 -15.52 -31.30
CA GLN A 795 -3.83 -16.09 -32.42
C GLN A 795 -2.56 -16.77 -31.91
N GLU A 796 -2.03 -17.72 -32.69
CA GLU A 796 -0.75 -18.35 -32.36
C GLU A 796 0.36 -17.30 -32.23
N GLY A 797 1.21 -17.45 -31.21
CA GLY A 797 2.32 -16.53 -30.93
C GLY A 797 1.91 -15.20 -30.26
N THR A 798 0.64 -15.01 -29.90
CA THR A 798 0.20 -13.82 -29.14
C THR A 798 0.39 -13.95 -27.63
N ARG A 799 0.55 -15.17 -27.11
CA ARG A 799 1.03 -15.48 -25.75
C ARG A 799 1.72 -16.84 -25.71
N ASP A 800 2.51 -17.03 -24.67
CA ASP A 800 3.07 -18.33 -24.30
C ASP A 800 2.20 -19.03 -23.24
N GLY A 801 2.29 -20.36 -23.16
CA GLY A 801 1.66 -21.12 -22.09
C GLY A 801 2.42 -20.97 -20.78
N SER A 802 1.71 -21.00 -19.64
CA SER A 802 2.31 -20.73 -18.32
C SER A 802 1.76 -21.60 -17.21
N SER A 803 2.62 -22.00 -16.27
CA SER A 803 2.23 -22.70 -15.03
C SER A 803 1.58 -21.73 -14.03
N ASN A 804 0.45 -22.11 -13.46
CA ASN A 804 -0.24 -21.32 -12.43
C ASN A 804 0.01 -21.84 -11.00
N SER A 805 0.53 -23.07 -10.85
CA SER A 805 0.80 -23.69 -9.56
C SER A 805 2.28 -23.99 -9.35
N PHE A 806 2.64 -24.16 -8.07
CA PHE A 806 3.94 -24.58 -7.58
C PHE A 806 3.77 -25.73 -6.59
N LYS A 807 4.67 -26.70 -6.64
CA LYS A 807 4.68 -27.84 -5.71
C LYS A 807 5.20 -27.41 -4.34
N ILE A 808 4.33 -27.46 -3.32
CA ILE A 808 4.69 -27.09 -1.95
C ILE A 808 5.23 -28.29 -1.19
N MET A 809 4.57 -29.44 -1.34
CA MET A 809 4.99 -30.72 -0.77
C MET A 809 4.37 -31.87 -1.57
N PRO A 810 4.77 -33.15 -1.35
CA PRO A 810 4.16 -34.27 -2.05
C PRO A 810 2.63 -34.28 -1.88
N GLY A 811 1.90 -34.30 -2.99
CA GLY A 811 0.44 -34.31 -3.01
C GLY A 811 -0.24 -32.95 -2.81
N VAL A 812 0.52 -31.84 -2.62
CA VAL A 812 -0.04 -30.49 -2.43
C VAL A 812 0.67 -29.48 -3.34
N GLU A 813 -0.11 -28.89 -4.25
CA GLU A 813 0.33 -27.80 -5.11
C GLU A 813 -0.56 -26.58 -4.91
N MET A 814 0.04 -25.39 -4.93
CA MET A 814 -0.65 -24.13 -4.68
C MET A 814 -0.14 -23.06 -5.64
N GLY A 815 -0.96 -22.05 -5.90
CA GLY A 815 -0.62 -20.95 -6.80
C GLY A 815 -1.14 -19.61 -6.30
N ILE A 816 -0.53 -18.54 -6.80
CA ILE A 816 -0.98 -17.18 -6.52
C ILE A 816 -2.02 -16.77 -7.56
N VAL A 817 -3.09 -16.18 -7.06
CA VAL A 817 -4.15 -15.60 -7.87
C VAL A 817 -4.22 -14.12 -7.60
N THR A 818 -4.22 -13.33 -8.67
CA THR A 818 -4.62 -11.93 -8.62
C THR A 818 -5.99 -11.82 -9.27
N GLY A 819 -6.95 -11.24 -8.56
CA GLY A 819 -8.29 -10.98 -9.07
C GLY A 819 -8.28 -9.97 -10.23
N LEU A 820 -9.34 -9.99 -11.03
CA LEU A 820 -9.48 -9.12 -12.19
C LEU A 820 -9.36 -7.63 -11.85
N ASP A 821 -9.97 -7.18 -10.76
CA ASP A 821 -9.95 -5.75 -10.37
C ASP A 821 -8.53 -5.24 -10.10
N GLY A 822 -7.71 -5.98 -9.33
CA GLY A 822 -6.32 -5.61 -9.07
C GLY A 822 -5.43 -5.64 -10.32
N LEU A 823 -5.75 -6.50 -11.30
CA LEU A 823 -5.07 -6.50 -12.61
C LEU A 823 -5.48 -5.28 -13.46
N LEU A 824 -6.78 -4.94 -13.45
CA LEU A 824 -7.30 -3.78 -14.17
C LEU A 824 -6.77 -2.47 -13.61
N GLU A 825 -6.69 -2.29 -12.30
CA GLU A 825 -6.19 -1.05 -11.67
C GLU A 825 -4.79 -0.64 -12.17
N ARG A 826 -3.96 -1.63 -12.52
CA ARG A 826 -2.61 -1.41 -13.07
C ARG A 826 -2.59 -1.18 -14.58
N SER A 827 -3.70 -1.43 -15.27
CA SER A 827 -3.81 -1.31 -16.72
C SER A 827 -4.04 0.14 -17.17
N VAL A 828 -3.46 0.51 -18.32
CA VAL A 828 -3.77 1.81 -18.95
C VAL A 828 -5.24 1.91 -19.33
N TYR A 829 -5.89 0.78 -19.62
CA TYR A 829 -7.32 0.72 -19.89
C TYR A 829 -8.16 1.31 -18.75
N HIS A 830 -7.88 0.94 -17.49
CA HIS A 830 -8.62 1.42 -16.33
C HIS A 830 -8.43 2.92 -16.07
N SER A 831 -7.29 3.49 -16.50
CA SER A 831 -7.02 4.92 -16.34
C SER A 831 -7.92 5.83 -17.19
N ARG A 832 -8.66 5.32 -18.19
CA ARG A 832 -9.48 6.14 -19.09
C ARG A 832 -10.91 6.29 -18.57
N ALA A 833 -11.46 7.50 -18.63
CA ALA A 833 -12.80 7.76 -18.13
C ALA A 833 -13.90 7.05 -18.94
N TRP A 834 -13.82 7.04 -20.28
CA TRP A 834 -14.81 6.39 -21.14
C TRP A 834 -14.95 4.89 -20.88
N THR A 835 -13.83 4.20 -20.60
CA THR A 835 -13.84 2.75 -20.34
C THR A 835 -14.62 2.37 -19.08
N PHE A 836 -14.90 3.32 -18.18
CA PHE A 836 -15.72 3.08 -17.00
C PHE A 836 -17.16 2.73 -17.37
N GLN A 837 -17.79 3.54 -18.21
CA GLN A 837 -19.16 3.30 -18.66
C GLN A 837 -19.26 2.03 -19.51
N GLU A 838 -18.27 1.81 -20.38
CA GLU A 838 -18.19 0.63 -21.25
C GLU A 838 -18.12 -0.65 -20.42
N GLN A 839 -17.37 -0.62 -19.32
CA GLN A 839 -17.22 -1.72 -18.38
C GLN A 839 -18.50 -1.95 -17.54
N VAL A 840 -18.98 -0.89 -16.88
CA VAL A 840 -20.06 -0.97 -15.88
C VAL A 840 -21.40 -1.31 -16.51
N LEU A 841 -21.67 -0.86 -17.73
CA LEU A 841 -22.97 -1.08 -18.38
C LEU A 841 -23.07 -2.39 -19.16
N SER A 842 -21.93 -2.97 -19.57
CA SER A 842 -21.90 -4.24 -20.29
C SER A 842 -22.45 -5.38 -19.44
N ARG A 843 -23.35 -6.20 -19.99
CA ARG A 843 -23.97 -7.33 -19.27
C ARG A 843 -23.05 -8.53 -19.12
N ARG A 844 -22.20 -8.76 -20.13
CA ARG A 844 -21.19 -9.81 -20.20
C ARG A 844 -19.93 -9.21 -20.77
N VAL A 845 -18.80 -9.44 -20.10
CA VAL A 845 -17.51 -8.86 -20.48
C VAL A 845 -16.45 -9.94 -20.46
N LEU A 846 -15.67 -10.02 -21.54
CA LEU A 846 -14.49 -10.86 -21.65
C LEU A 846 -13.25 -9.97 -21.62
N TYR A 847 -12.52 -10.00 -20.51
CA TYR A 847 -11.32 -9.20 -20.29
C TYR A 847 -10.08 -9.97 -20.70
N PHE A 848 -9.27 -9.33 -21.54
CA PHE A 848 -7.90 -9.70 -21.82
C PHE A 848 -6.98 -8.75 -21.06
N VAL A 849 -6.41 -9.19 -19.96
CA VAL A 849 -5.54 -8.38 -19.08
C VAL A 849 -4.27 -9.15 -18.76
N GLU A 850 -3.13 -8.49 -18.90
CA GLU A 850 -1.81 -9.16 -18.91
C GLU A 850 -1.84 -10.37 -19.89
N ASN A 851 -1.56 -11.59 -19.43
CA ASN A 851 -1.63 -12.82 -20.24
C ASN A 851 -2.86 -13.70 -19.94
N LYS A 852 -3.87 -13.13 -19.27
CA LYS A 852 -5.02 -13.88 -18.73
C LYS A 852 -6.36 -13.41 -19.32
N VAL A 853 -7.30 -14.33 -19.37
CA VAL A 853 -8.68 -14.13 -19.78
C VAL A 853 -9.64 -14.33 -18.62
N PHE A 854 -10.47 -13.32 -18.39
CA PHE A 854 -11.55 -13.33 -17.41
C PHE A 854 -12.88 -13.10 -18.11
N TYR A 855 -13.92 -13.76 -17.65
CA TYR A 855 -15.30 -13.51 -18.00
C TYR A 855 -16.04 -12.99 -16.78
N ARG A 856 -16.77 -11.88 -16.92
CA ARG A 856 -17.61 -11.32 -15.87
C ARG A 856 -18.97 -10.98 -16.43
N CYS A 857 -20.03 -11.46 -15.80
CA CYS A 857 -21.39 -10.97 -16.01
C CYS A 857 -21.86 -10.18 -14.78
N ARG A 858 -23.14 -9.85 -14.69
CA ARG A 858 -23.69 -9.14 -13.52
C ARG A 858 -23.78 -10.01 -12.26
N ALA A 859 -23.73 -11.33 -12.39
CA ALA A 859 -23.95 -12.27 -11.29
C ALA A 859 -22.76 -13.22 -11.01
N ALA A 860 -21.79 -13.34 -11.92
CA ALA A 860 -20.71 -14.31 -11.81
C ALA A 860 -19.40 -13.80 -12.44
N GLU A 861 -18.29 -14.37 -11.98
CA GLU A 861 -16.96 -14.20 -12.54
C GLU A 861 -16.29 -15.56 -12.75
N HIS A 862 -15.69 -15.73 -13.93
CA HIS A 862 -14.89 -16.89 -14.31
C HIS A 862 -13.55 -16.45 -14.88
N ALA A 863 -12.54 -17.30 -14.78
CA ALA A 863 -11.24 -17.04 -15.38
C ALA A 863 -10.62 -18.34 -15.86
N GLU A 864 -9.80 -18.27 -16.92
CA GLU A 864 -9.21 -19.47 -17.53
C GLU A 864 -8.24 -20.22 -16.61
N HIS A 865 -7.70 -19.55 -15.60
CA HIS A 865 -6.73 -20.11 -14.65
C HIS A 865 -7.39 -20.63 -13.36
N PHE A 866 -8.72 -20.59 -13.25
CA PHE A 866 -9.49 -21.21 -12.17
C PHE A 866 -10.22 -22.44 -12.68
N VAL A 867 -10.57 -23.37 -11.81
CA VAL A 867 -11.56 -24.39 -12.16
C VAL A 867 -12.93 -23.72 -12.27
N ASP A 868 -13.72 -24.06 -13.28
CA ASP A 868 -15.05 -23.48 -13.49
C ASP A 868 -16.04 -23.88 -12.37
N ASP A 869 -16.86 -22.93 -11.91
CA ASP A 869 -18.08 -23.21 -11.14
C ASP A 869 -19.24 -22.57 -11.88
N LEU A 870 -19.92 -23.39 -12.68
CA LEU A 870 -21.05 -22.93 -13.48
C LEU A 870 -22.34 -22.82 -12.66
N SER A 871 -22.33 -23.14 -11.37
CA SER A 871 -23.52 -23.14 -10.51
C SER A 871 -23.77 -21.83 -9.76
N GLN A 872 -22.89 -20.81 -9.95
CA GLN A 872 -23.04 -19.49 -9.33
C GLN A 872 -24.39 -18.88 -9.67
N THR A 873 -25.15 -18.47 -8.64
CA THR A 873 -26.40 -17.71 -8.76
C THR A 873 -26.23 -16.38 -8.01
N SER A 874 -26.99 -15.34 -8.37
CA SER A 874 -26.69 -13.92 -8.15
C SER A 874 -26.65 -13.37 -6.71
N ALA A 875 -26.35 -14.18 -5.69
CA ALA A 875 -26.49 -13.80 -4.28
C ALA A 875 -25.19 -13.79 -3.45
N ASP A 876 -24.08 -14.32 -3.95
CA ASP A 876 -22.86 -14.42 -3.14
C ASP A 876 -21.95 -13.21 -3.39
N TRP A 877 -21.80 -12.37 -2.35
CA TRP A 877 -20.89 -11.23 -2.34
C TRP A 877 -19.49 -11.68 -2.79
N THR A 878 -19.08 -11.26 -3.98
CA THR A 878 -17.77 -11.58 -4.55
C THR A 878 -16.81 -10.39 -4.31
N PRO A 879 -15.79 -10.54 -3.46
CA PRO A 879 -14.74 -9.54 -3.31
C PRO A 879 -14.08 -9.25 -4.67
N GLY A 880 -14.14 -7.99 -5.12
CA GLY A 880 -13.62 -7.59 -6.45
C GLY A 880 -14.63 -7.68 -7.60
N ALA A 881 -15.93 -7.80 -7.34
CA ALA A 881 -16.99 -7.59 -8.35
C ALA A 881 -17.71 -6.25 -8.20
N SER A 882 -17.16 -5.32 -7.40
CA SER A 882 -17.72 -4.00 -7.10
C SER A 882 -18.06 -3.18 -8.35
N HIS A 883 -17.52 -3.53 -9.51
CA HIS A 883 -17.70 -2.83 -10.78
C HIS A 883 -18.87 -3.34 -11.64
N SER A 884 -19.35 -4.58 -11.47
CA SER A 884 -20.39 -5.19 -12.35
C SER A 884 -21.77 -5.28 -11.68
N MET A 885 -21.82 -5.46 -10.36
CA MET A 885 -23.08 -5.60 -9.59
C MET A 885 -23.70 -4.28 -9.13
N SER A 886 -22.98 -3.18 -9.22
CA SER A 886 -23.27 -1.96 -8.44
C SER A 886 -24.31 -1.03 -9.04
N VAL A 887 -24.80 -1.23 -10.27
CA VAL A 887 -25.89 -0.39 -10.79
C VAL A 887 -27.27 -0.89 -10.34
N LEU A 888 -27.40 -2.13 -9.84
CA LEU A 888 -28.70 -2.82 -9.88
C LEU A 888 -29.25 -3.43 -8.58
N VAL A 889 -28.52 -3.52 -7.46
CA VAL A 889 -28.92 -4.51 -6.41
C VAL A 889 -29.38 -3.95 -5.05
N ASN A 890 -28.78 -2.94 -4.41
CA ASN A 890 -29.12 -2.59 -3.00
C ASN A 890 -29.47 -1.12 -2.66
N ASP A 891 -28.54 -0.15 -2.74
CA ASP A 891 -28.75 1.25 -2.29
C ASP A 891 -28.15 2.27 -3.28
N PRO A 892 -28.97 3.09 -3.98
CA PRO A 892 -28.48 3.97 -5.04
C PRO A 892 -27.53 5.08 -4.55
N VAL A 893 -27.57 5.45 -3.26
CA VAL A 893 -26.69 6.49 -2.67
C VAL A 893 -25.26 5.98 -2.56
N ILE A 894 -25.09 4.80 -1.97
CA ILE A 894 -23.78 4.16 -1.82
C ILE A 894 -23.16 3.96 -3.21
N TYR A 895 -23.95 3.45 -4.16
CA TYR A 895 -23.46 3.19 -5.50
C TYR A 895 -23.03 4.45 -6.24
N LEU A 896 -23.84 5.52 -6.22
CA LEU A 896 -23.43 6.76 -6.87
C LEU A 896 -22.12 7.30 -6.28
N SER A 897 -21.97 7.26 -4.95
CA SER A 897 -20.72 7.67 -4.29
C SER A 897 -19.53 6.82 -4.71
N THR A 898 -19.64 5.49 -4.66
CA THR A 898 -18.57 4.57 -5.08
C THR A 898 -18.22 4.78 -6.55
N MET A 899 -19.23 4.95 -7.41
CA MET A 899 -19.04 5.19 -8.83
C MET A 899 -18.31 6.50 -9.10
N LEU A 900 -18.67 7.58 -8.40
CA LEU A 900 -17.98 8.86 -8.52
C LEU A 900 -16.52 8.77 -8.08
N SER A 901 -16.23 8.10 -6.96
CA SER A 901 -14.85 7.90 -6.50
C SER A 901 -14.01 7.13 -7.52
N LEU A 902 -14.55 6.04 -8.08
CA LEU A 902 -13.85 5.24 -9.10
C LEU A 902 -13.73 5.95 -10.45
N TYR A 903 -14.73 6.73 -10.84
CA TYR A 903 -14.75 7.46 -12.10
C TYR A 903 -13.79 8.66 -12.09
N THR A 904 -13.81 9.46 -11.03
CA THR A 904 -13.07 10.73 -10.97
C THR A 904 -11.55 10.56 -10.84
N LYS A 905 -11.08 9.39 -10.39
CA LYS A 905 -9.67 8.95 -10.47
C LYS A 905 -9.14 8.84 -11.92
N ARG A 906 -10.04 8.76 -12.91
CA ARG A 906 -9.69 8.48 -14.31
C ARG A 906 -9.37 9.74 -15.10
N VAL A 907 -8.59 9.54 -16.15
CA VAL A 907 -8.11 10.58 -17.07
C VAL A 907 -9.04 10.70 -18.27
N LEU A 908 -9.37 11.94 -18.60
CA LEU A 908 -10.11 12.34 -19.80
C LEU A 908 -9.13 12.93 -20.83
N THR A 909 -9.20 12.47 -22.08
CA THR A 909 -8.47 13.11 -23.19
C THR A 909 -9.05 14.49 -23.50
N ASN A 910 -10.38 14.60 -23.50
CA ASN A 910 -11.11 15.86 -23.60
C ASN A 910 -11.84 16.13 -22.27
N PRO A 911 -11.46 17.16 -21.50
CA PRO A 911 -12.11 17.49 -20.23
C PRO A 911 -13.64 17.69 -20.34
N ASN A 912 -14.14 18.11 -21.51
CA ASN A 912 -15.57 18.33 -21.75
C ASN A 912 -16.40 17.04 -21.82
N ASP A 913 -15.76 15.87 -21.91
CA ASP A 913 -16.46 14.60 -21.87
C ASP A 913 -16.78 14.12 -20.45
N THR A 914 -16.42 14.86 -19.40
CA THR A 914 -16.56 14.42 -18.00
C THR A 914 -17.99 14.00 -17.61
N LEU A 915 -19.01 14.71 -18.09
CA LEU A 915 -20.40 14.33 -17.82
C LEU A 915 -20.88 13.25 -18.81
N ARG A 916 -20.44 13.34 -20.07
CA ARG A 916 -20.84 12.44 -21.16
C ARG A 916 -20.39 11.01 -20.92
N ALA A 917 -19.16 10.83 -20.46
CA ALA A 917 -18.57 9.53 -20.14
C ALA A 917 -19.16 8.86 -18.89
N MET A 918 -20.08 9.54 -18.18
CA MET A 918 -20.81 9.01 -17.01
C MET A 918 -22.33 9.06 -17.23
N ALA A 919 -22.80 9.63 -18.35
CA ALA A 919 -24.20 9.92 -18.59
C ALA A 919 -25.07 8.67 -18.61
N GLY A 920 -24.56 7.57 -19.17
CA GLY A 920 -25.24 6.28 -19.18
C GLY A 920 -25.53 5.78 -17.76
N ILE A 921 -24.51 5.79 -16.89
CA ILE A 921 -24.63 5.35 -15.49
C ILE A 921 -25.57 6.27 -14.71
N ILE A 922 -25.41 7.60 -14.85
CA ILE A 922 -26.28 8.60 -14.24
C ILE A 922 -27.75 8.35 -14.59
N ARG A 923 -28.07 7.99 -15.84
CA ARG A 923 -29.46 7.71 -16.25
C ARG A 923 -30.07 6.54 -15.48
N ARG A 924 -29.33 5.46 -15.25
CA ARG A 924 -29.82 4.28 -14.50
C ARG A 924 -29.99 4.61 -13.02
N ILE A 925 -29.07 5.40 -12.47
CA ILE A 925 -29.18 5.88 -11.09
C ILE A 925 -30.39 6.82 -10.94
N ALA A 926 -30.60 7.73 -11.90
CA ALA A 926 -31.75 8.64 -11.94
C ALA A 926 -33.09 7.87 -11.98
N GLU A 927 -33.21 6.85 -12.82
CA GLU A 927 -34.39 5.98 -12.90
C GLU A 927 -34.66 5.28 -11.56
N ARG A 928 -33.62 4.77 -10.90
CA ARG A 928 -33.74 4.09 -9.59
C ARG A 928 -34.07 5.03 -8.45
N MET A 929 -33.41 6.19 -8.40
CA MET A 929 -33.70 7.25 -7.41
C MET A 929 -35.03 7.98 -7.70
N LYS A 930 -35.62 7.75 -8.89
CA LYS A 930 -36.78 8.47 -9.43
C LYS A 930 -36.57 9.99 -9.44
N CYS A 931 -35.34 10.47 -9.65
CA CYS A 931 -35.01 11.89 -9.62
C CYS A 931 -34.27 12.33 -10.88
N THR A 932 -34.27 13.64 -11.15
CA THR A 932 -33.43 14.23 -12.20
C THR A 932 -32.02 14.48 -11.69
N PHE A 933 -31.07 14.72 -12.60
CA PHE A 933 -29.72 15.15 -12.26
C PHE A 933 -29.48 16.58 -12.75
N PHE A 934 -28.89 17.39 -11.89
CA PHE A 934 -28.47 18.75 -12.17
C PHE A 934 -26.94 18.83 -12.18
N GLN A 935 -26.35 19.05 -13.37
CA GLN A 935 -24.90 19.14 -13.55
C GLN A 935 -24.11 17.96 -12.96
N GLY A 936 -24.65 16.74 -13.08
CA GLY A 936 -24.04 15.51 -12.56
C GLY A 936 -24.36 15.19 -11.09
N LEU A 937 -25.19 16.00 -10.42
CA LEU A 937 -25.63 15.78 -9.04
C LEU A 937 -27.14 15.42 -8.99
N PRO A 938 -27.56 14.43 -8.17
CA PRO A 938 -28.97 14.06 -8.03
C PRO A 938 -29.78 15.16 -7.33
N THR A 939 -30.90 15.61 -7.92
CA THR A 939 -31.69 16.74 -7.38
C THR A 939 -32.35 16.41 -6.04
N ALA A 940 -32.83 15.18 -5.86
CA ALA A 940 -33.49 14.72 -4.63
C ALA A 940 -32.54 14.54 -3.42
N MET A 941 -31.23 14.75 -3.60
CA MET A 941 -30.21 14.57 -2.55
C MET A 941 -29.02 15.51 -2.79
N PHE A 942 -29.31 16.66 -3.37
CA PHE A 942 -28.34 17.66 -3.77
C PHE A 942 -27.44 18.09 -2.60
N ASP A 943 -28.02 18.33 -1.42
CA ASP A 943 -27.31 18.75 -0.20
C ASP A 943 -26.24 17.75 0.26
N LYS A 944 -26.43 16.46 -0.04
CA LYS A 944 -25.48 15.40 0.31
C LYS A 944 -24.40 15.26 -0.75
N PHE A 945 -24.74 15.45 -2.03
CA PHE A 945 -23.79 15.25 -3.13
C PHE A 945 -22.92 16.48 -3.44
N ILE A 946 -23.30 17.67 -2.96
CA ILE A 946 -22.49 18.89 -3.08
C ILE A 946 -21.29 18.89 -2.09
N THR A 947 -21.32 18.04 -1.04
CA THR A 947 -20.30 17.96 0.02
C THR A 947 -19.13 17.02 -0.33
N PHE A 948 -18.84 16.83 -1.61
CA PHE A 948 -17.70 16.02 -2.04
C PHE A 948 -16.38 16.67 -1.61
N PHE A 949 -15.33 15.88 -1.39
CA PHE A 949 -14.00 16.36 -1.01
C PHE A 949 -12.90 15.61 -1.76
N ALA A 950 -11.68 16.15 -1.72
CA ALA A 950 -10.53 15.57 -2.37
C ALA A 950 -10.01 14.32 -1.63
N ASP A 951 -9.86 13.20 -2.33
CA ASP A 951 -9.34 11.96 -1.77
C ASP A 951 -7.95 11.64 -2.33
N GLY A 952 -6.92 11.78 -1.48
CA GLY A 952 -5.53 11.43 -1.81
C GLY A 952 -4.86 12.27 -2.92
N THR A 953 -5.55 13.25 -3.51
CA THR A 953 -5.06 14.08 -4.62
C THR A 953 -5.54 15.52 -4.50
N ILE A 954 -4.86 16.48 -5.11
CA ILE A 954 -5.33 17.86 -5.23
C ILE A 954 -6.34 17.94 -6.38
N LEU A 955 -7.47 18.62 -6.16
CA LEU A 955 -8.46 18.87 -7.22
C LEU A 955 -8.04 20.05 -8.09
N HIS A 956 -8.06 19.89 -9.41
CA HIS A 956 -7.74 20.93 -10.38
C HIS A 956 -9.01 21.44 -11.08
N ARG A 957 -9.16 22.75 -11.24
CA ARG A 957 -10.37 23.39 -11.77
C ARG A 957 -10.58 23.12 -13.26
N ARG A 958 -11.82 22.78 -13.66
CA ARG A 958 -12.32 22.74 -15.05
C ARG A 958 -13.32 23.87 -15.30
N SER A 959 -12.83 25.04 -15.70
CA SER A 959 -13.63 26.28 -15.80
C SER A 959 -14.88 26.21 -16.68
N THR A 960 -14.97 25.25 -17.60
CA THR A 960 -16.16 25.01 -18.46
C THR A 960 -17.33 24.35 -17.73
N PHE A 961 -17.13 23.87 -16.50
CA PHE A 961 -18.15 23.24 -15.66
C PHE A 961 -18.29 23.98 -14.33
N PRO A 962 -19.44 23.85 -13.65
CA PRO A 962 -19.68 24.51 -12.38
C PRO A 962 -18.77 24.03 -11.24
N SER A 963 -18.27 24.94 -10.41
CA SER A 963 -17.35 24.60 -9.32
C SER A 963 -18.04 23.88 -8.15
N TYR A 964 -19.35 24.03 -8.02
CA TYR A 964 -20.15 23.31 -7.02
C TYR A 964 -20.40 21.84 -7.37
N SER A 965 -20.05 21.40 -8.58
CA SER A 965 -20.20 20.02 -9.04
C SER A 965 -18.85 19.34 -9.17
N TRP A 966 -18.79 18.03 -8.93
CA TRP A 966 -17.61 17.21 -9.19
C TRP A 966 -17.14 17.32 -10.66
N THR A 967 -18.03 17.64 -11.60
CA THR A 967 -17.69 17.87 -13.01
C THR A 967 -16.71 19.02 -13.21
N GLY A 968 -16.77 20.03 -12.32
CA GLY A 968 -15.88 21.18 -12.25
C GLY A 968 -14.45 20.89 -11.82
N TRP A 969 -14.12 19.64 -11.46
CA TRP A 969 -12.84 19.28 -10.83
C TRP A 969 -12.21 18.03 -11.40
N ARG A 970 -10.91 18.10 -11.71
CA ARG A 970 -10.06 16.96 -12.05
C ARG A 970 -9.30 16.50 -10.82
N GLY A 971 -9.47 15.23 -10.46
CA GLY A 971 -8.86 14.61 -9.29
C GLY A 971 -9.85 13.64 -8.67
N CYS A 972 -9.39 12.83 -7.74
CA CYS A 972 -10.25 11.88 -7.05
C CYS A 972 -11.15 12.61 -6.04
N VAL A 973 -12.47 12.40 -6.16
CA VAL A 973 -13.43 12.89 -5.17
C VAL A 973 -13.99 11.73 -4.34
N ASP A 974 -14.28 11.99 -3.08
CA ASP A 974 -15.05 11.10 -2.22
C ASP A 974 -16.19 11.85 -1.52
N MET A 975 -17.15 11.10 -0.98
CA MET A 975 -18.33 11.60 -0.30
C MET A 975 -18.35 11.11 1.14
N ASP A 976 -18.71 12.00 2.06
CA ASP A 976 -18.86 11.62 3.46
C ASP A 976 -20.22 10.93 3.73
N LEU A 977 -20.30 9.66 3.37
CA LEU A 977 -21.44 8.77 3.63
C LEU A 977 -21.39 8.19 5.05
N GLN A 978 -21.55 9.05 6.07
CA GLN A 978 -21.68 8.61 7.46
C GLN A 978 -23.00 7.90 7.74
N PHE A 979 -22.97 6.97 8.70
CA PHE A 979 -24.17 6.42 9.33
C PHE A 979 -24.54 7.30 10.53
N THR A 980 -25.70 7.94 10.48
CA THR A 980 -26.26 8.66 11.64
C THR A 980 -26.88 7.69 12.67
N CYS A 981 -27.22 6.46 12.26
CA CYS A 981 -27.76 5.40 13.11
C CYS A 981 -27.28 4.03 12.61
N GLU A 982 -26.68 3.22 13.50
CA GLU A 982 -26.05 1.92 13.21
C GLU A 982 -27.04 0.84 12.72
N ASN A 983 -28.35 1.02 12.93
CA ASN A 983 -29.38 0.04 12.60
C ASN A 983 -30.27 0.44 11.40
N MET A 984 -29.91 1.50 10.67
CA MET A 984 -30.68 2.03 9.53
C MET A 984 -29.91 1.87 8.22
N THR A 985 -30.63 1.67 7.12
CA THR A 985 -30.03 1.70 5.78
C THR A 985 -29.43 3.08 5.48
N MET A 986 -28.47 3.15 4.55
CA MET A 986 -27.85 4.44 4.18
C MET A 986 -28.88 5.41 3.61
N THR A 987 -29.82 4.90 2.82
CA THR A 987 -30.97 5.65 2.31
C THR A 987 -31.82 6.26 3.43
N GLU A 988 -32.17 5.51 4.48
CA GLU A 988 -32.97 6.04 5.59
C GLU A 988 -32.19 7.05 6.45
N ASN A 989 -30.91 6.78 6.72
CA ASN A 989 -30.01 7.73 7.40
C ASN A 989 -29.93 9.04 6.61
N THR A 990 -29.77 8.96 5.29
CA THR A 990 -29.73 10.12 4.40
C THR A 990 -31.03 10.92 4.46
N LYS A 991 -32.20 10.26 4.50
CA LYS A 991 -33.50 10.95 4.64
C LYS A 991 -33.63 11.71 5.95
N MET A 992 -33.23 11.11 7.07
CA MET A 992 -33.23 11.78 8.37
C MET A 992 -32.31 12.99 8.37
N TRP A 993 -31.09 12.82 7.86
CA TRP A 993 -30.12 13.90 7.75
C TRP A 993 -30.63 15.04 6.87
N LEU A 994 -31.19 14.74 5.68
CA LEU A 994 -31.78 15.76 4.79
C LEU A 994 -32.91 16.53 5.49
N ARG A 995 -33.74 15.85 6.30
CA ARG A 995 -34.87 16.47 7.01
C ARG A 995 -34.44 17.36 8.19
N ASP A 996 -33.44 16.92 8.95
CA ASP A 996 -33.15 17.49 10.28
C ASP A 996 -31.84 18.29 10.33
N MET A 997 -30.93 18.07 9.38
CA MET A 997 -29.56 18.61 9.39
C MET A 997 -29.26 19.60 8.24
N THR A 998 -30.23 19.87 7.35
CA THR A 998 -30.06 20.79 6.22
C THR A 998 -31.10 21.93 6.24
N TRP A 999 -30.78 23.09 5.65
CA TRP A 999 -31.65 24.29 5.63
C TRP A 999 -31.62 25.09 4.33
N ILE A 1000 -30.67 24.83 3.42
CA ILE A 1000 -30.50 25.64 2.21
C ILE A 1000 -31.59 25.29 1.18
N ILE A 1001 -32.25 26.32 0.65
CA ILE A 1001 -33.15 26.18 -0.51
C ILE A 1001 -32.37 26.51 -1.78
N TRP A 1002 -32.13 25.48 -2.61
CA TRP A 1002 -31.33 25.60 -3.83
C TRP A 1002 -32.20 26.04 -5.01
N TYR A 1003 -31.82 27.16 -5.62
CA TYR A 1003 -32.38 27.61 -6.89
C TYR A 1003 -31.28 27.54 -7.95
N GLU A 1004 -31.61 27.06 -9.13
CA GLU A 1004 -30.77 27.28 -10.30
C GLU A 1004 -31.16 28.59 -10.98
N ARG A 1005 -30.14 29.34 -11.41
CA ARG A 1005 -30.26 30.55 -12.21
C ARG A 1005 -29.74 30.24 -13.60
N ASN A 1006 -30.61 30.30 -14.61
CA ASN A 1006 -30.22 30.08 -15.99
C ASN A 1006 -29.50 31.32 -16.58
N SER A 1007 -28.94 31.19 -17.78
CA SER A 1007 -28.26 32.28 -18.49
C SER A 1007 -29.15 33.47 -18.82
N SER A 1008 -30.48 33.28 -18.82
CA SER A 1008 -31.47 34.35 -19.00
C SER A 1008 -31.82 35.07 -17.68
N GLY A 1009 -31.26 34.64 -16.54
CA GLY A 1009 -31.48 35.23 -15.22
C GLY A 1009 -32.73 34.73 -14.49
N ILE A 1010 -33.45 33.76 -15.03
CA ILE A 1010 -34.65 33.18 -14.40
C ILE A 1010 -34.21 32.15 -13.35
N THR A 1011 -34.80 32.23 -12.16
CA THR A 1011 -34.55 31.29 -11.05
C THR A 1011 -35.64 30.23 -10.95
N GLN A 1012 -35.27 28.96 -10.85
CA GLN A 1012 -36.18 27.85 -10.55
C GLN A 1012 -35.62 26.95 -9.44
N LEU A 1013 -36.48 26.22 -8.73
CA LEU A 1013 -36.04 25.29 -7.70
C LEU A 1013 -35.25 24.13 -8.33
N VAL A 1014 -34.08 23.81 -7.78
CA VAL A 1014 -33.33 22.60 -8.18
C VAL A 1014 -34.11 21.33 -7.82
N TRP A 1015 -34.84 21.39 -6.69
CA TRP A 1015 -35.74 20.34 -6.24
C TRP A 1015 -37.04 20.95 -5.73
N ASP A 1016 -38.13 20.69 -6.44
CA ASP A 1016 -39.48 21.09 -6.06
C ASP A 1016 -40.21 19.90 -5.39
N PRO A 1017 -40.44 19.93 -4.07
CA PRO A 1017 -41.13 18.86 -3.36
C PRO A 1017 -42.63 18.78 -3.71
N ASP A 1018 -43.25 19.87 -4.18
CA ASP A 1018 -44.69 19.97 -4.43
C ASP A 1018 -45.07 19.55 -5.86
N SER A 1019 -44.14 19.69 -6.82
CA SER A 1019 -44.35 19.26 -8.21
C SER A 1019 -44.13 17.76 -8.45
N ASN A 1020 -43.54 17.06 -7.48
CA ASN A 1020 -43.14 15.65 -7.60
C ASN A 1020 -44.21 14.72 -7.01
N SER A 1021 -44.44 13.57 -7.65
CA SER A 1021 -45.51 12.65 -7.27
C SER A 1021 -45.32 12.09 -5.85
N SER A 1022 -46.43 11.74 -5.19
CA SER A 1022 -46.46 11.15 -3.84
C SER A 1022 -45.74 9.79 -3.70
N ASP A 1023 -45.26 9.21 -4.81
CA ASP A 1023 -44.63 7.87 -4.90
C ASP A 1023 -43.10 7.89 -4.91
N MET A 1024 -42.49 9.04 -4.59
CA MET A 1024 -41.03 9.15 -4.44
C MET A 1024 -40.57 8.93 -3.00
N GLU A 1025 -39.58 8.04 -2.83
CA GLU A 1025 -38.99 7.67 -1.54
C GLU A 1025 -38.42 8.87 -0.75
N TYR A 1026 -38.14 9.98 -1.43
CA TYR A 1026 -37.54 11.21 -0.91
C TYR A 1026 -38.47 12.44 -1.03
N ALA A 1027 -39.77 12.27 -1.34
CA ALA A 1027 -40.71 13.38 -1.60
C ALA A 1027 -40.87 14.37 -0.42
N GLY A 1028 -40.53 13.97 0.81
CA GLY A 1028 -40.94 14.67 2.03
C GLY A 1028 -39.94 15.57 2.75
N TYR A 1029 -38.67 15.70 2.33
CA TYR A 1029 -37.66 16.37 3.19
C TYR A 1029 -37.68 17.91 3.16
N ARG A 1030 -38.40 18.55 2.24
CA ARG A 1030 -38.47 20.01 2.15
C ARG A 1030 -39.86 20.55 2.46
N HIS A 1031 -40.14 20.78 3.75
CA HIS A 1031 -41.00 21.91 4.10
C HIS A 1031 -40.08 23.13 4.28
N ARG A 1032 -40.47 24.32 3.80
CA ARG A 1032 -39.66 25.56 3.91
C ARG A 1032 -39.38 25.89 5.38
N ARG A 1033 -38.34 25.31 5.96
CA ARG A 1033 -37.90 25.54 7.34
C ARG A 1033 -36.83 26.63 7.32
N SER A 1034 -36.98 27.60 8.22
CA SER A 1034 -35.90 28.53 8.54
C SER A 1034 -34.76 27.79 9.24
N PHE A 1035 -33.56 28.37 9.20
CA PHE A 1035 -32.43 27.91 10.01
C PHE A 1035 -32.90 27.68 11.48
N PRO A 1036 -32.69 26.49 12.09
CA PRO A 1036 -33.32 26.15 13.37
C PRO A 1036 -32.87 27.06 14.52
N LYS A 1037 -33.81 27.55 15.34
CA LYS A 1037 -33.51 28.35 16.54
C LYS A 1037 -32.93 27.46 17.65
N GLY A 1038 -31.82 27.86 18.28
CA GLY A 1038 -31.18 27.15 19.40
C GLY A 1038 -29.84 26.45 19.09
N ARG A 1039 -29.31 26.63 17.87
CA ARG A 1039 -27.94 26.24 17.47
C ARG A 1039 -27.01 27.44 17.66
N TYR A 1040 -25.71 27.23 17.91
CA TYR A 1040 -24.64 28.24 18.13
C TYR A 1040 -24.50 29.28 17.01
N VAL A 1041 -25.53 30.09 16.79
CA VAL A 1041 -25.59 31.21 15.87
C VAL A 1041 -26.01 32.41 16.70
N PRO A 1042 -25.38 33.59 16.53
CA PRO A 1042 -25.73 34.76 17.30
C PRO A 1042 -27.24 35.05 17.23
N ASP A 1043 -27.89 35.22 18.37
CA ASP A 1043 -29.36 35.40 18.54
C ASP A 1043 -29.97 36.58 17.73
N GLN A 1044 -29.15 37.36 17.02
CA GLN A 1044 -29.50 38.61 16.35
C GLN A 1044 -29.64 38.51 14.81
N LEU A 1045 -29.35 37.36 14.18
CA LEU A 1045 -29.39 37.21 12.72
C LEU A 1045 -30.80 36.75 12.22
N ASP A 1046 -31.42 37.52 11.33
CA ASP A 1046 -32.70 37.13 10.68
C ASP A 1046 -32.45 36.16 9.52
N THR A 1047 -32.74 34.88 9.75
CA THR A 1047 -32.54 33.78 8.80
C THR A 1047 -33.81 33.39 8.03
N ARG A 1048 -34.87 34.21 8.08
CA ARG A 1048 -36.16 33.89 7.44
C ARG A 1048 -36.16 34.06 5.92
N ARG A 1049 -35.25 34.87 5.38
CA ARG A 1049 -35.15 35.13 3.93
C ARG A 1049 -34.43 33.98 3.25
N THR A 1050 -35.14 33.27 2.36
CA THR A 1050 -34.59 32.14 1.58
C THR A 1050 -34.90 32.21 0.09
N VAL A 1051 -35.74 33.16 -0.33
CA VAL A 1051 -36.10 33.37 -1.74
C VAL A 1051 -35.03 34.26 -2.42
N PRO A 1052 -34.53 33.86 -3.60
CA PRO A 1052 -33.57 34.63 -4.39
C PRO A 1052 -34.05 36.02 -4.78
N THR A 1053 -33.10 36.93 -4.96
CA THR A 1053 -33.32 38.22 -5.62
C THR A 1053 -33.38 38.02 -7.14
N GLU A 1054 -34.44 38.51 -7.80
CA GLU A 1054 -34.66 38.30 -9.24
C GLU A 1054 -33.62 39.04 -10.10
N GLU A 1055 -33.41 40.33 -9.82
CA GLU A 1055 -32.45 41.19 -10.52
C GLU A 1055 -31.09 41.20 -9.81
N VAL A 1056 -30.10 40.53 -10.39
CA VAL A 1056 -28.71 40.53 -9.92
C VAL A 1056 -27.81 41.03 -11.05
N SER A 1057 -27.02 42.06 -10.78
CA SER A 1057 -26.03 42.59 -11.72
C SER A 1057 -24.66 41.97 -11.46
N PHE A 1058 -24.03 41.42 -12.50
CA PHE A 1058 -22.68 40.88 -12.43
C PHE A 1058 -21.71 41.83 -13.13
N SER A 1059 -20.54 42.06 -12.52
CA SER A 1059 -19.48 42.87 -13.14
C SER A 1059 -18.51 42.05 -14.00
N ARG A 1060 -18.70 40.72 -14.04
CA ARG A 1060 -17.96 39.79 -14.90
C ARG A 1060 -18.90 39.06 -15.85
N GLU A 1061 -18.31 38.43 -16.86
CA GLU A 1061 -19.05 37.57 -17.80
C GLU A 1061 -19.72 36.39 -17.08
N VAL A 1062 -21.00 36.17 -17.39
CA VAL A 1062 -21.80 35.09 -16.80
C VAL A 1062 -21.41 33.77 -17.47
N PRO A 1063 -21.11 32.71 -16.71
CA PRO A 1063 -20.80 31.40 -17.29
C PRO A 1063 -21.94 30.86 -18.18
N SER A 1064 -21.58 30.01 -19.15
CA SER A 1064 -22.56 29.40 -20.06
C SER A 1064 -23.39 28.29 -19.43
N TYR A 1065 -23.00 27.81 -18.25
CA TYR A 1065 -23.72 26.79 -17.47
C TYR A 1065 -24.61 27.45 -16.40
N PRO A 1066 -25.67 26.75 -15.92
CA PRO A 1066 -26.53 27.27 -14.87
C PRO A 1066 -25.74 27.48 -13.57
N MET A 1067 -26.05 28.55 -12.84
CA MET A 1067 -25.48 28.86 -11.53
C MET A 1067 -26.46 28.50 -10.42
N LEU A 1068 -25.98 28.32 -9.19
CA LEU A 1068 -26.84 28.21 -8.01
C LEU A 1068 -27.06 29.58 -7.37
N GLN A 1069 -28.25 29.82 -6.85
CA GLN A 1069 -28.61 31.00 -6.07
C GLN A 1069 -29.35 30.58 -4.80
N PHE A 1070 -28.83 30.94 -3.64
CA PHE A 1070 -29.37 30.49 -2.35
C PHE A 1070 -28.93 31.39 -1.19
N TRP A 1071 -29.61 31.25 -0.05
CA TRP A 1071 -29.28 31.95 1.20
C TRP A 1071 -28.67 30.98 2.21
N THR A 1072 -27.58 31.39 2.86
CA THR A 1072 -26.98 30.65 3.98
C THR A 1072 -26.14 31.58 4.88
N LEU A 1073 -25.56 31.02 5.96
CA LEU A 1073 -24.64 31.73 6.85
C LEU A 1073 -23.24 31.79 6.24
N SER A 1074 -22.69 33.00 6.11
CA SER A 1074 -21.32 33.30 5.70
C SER A 1074 -20.48 33.74 6.90
N LEU A 1075 -19.25 33.23 6.97
CA LEU A 1075 -18.27 33.43 8.04
C LEU A 1075 -16.87 33.63 7.46
N PHE A 1076 -15.91 34.07 8.28
CA PHE A 1076 -14.54 34.39 7.84
C PHE A 1076 -13.49 33.78 8.77
N TYR A 1077 -12.55 33.00 8.22
CA TYR A 1077 -11.51 32.30 8.98
C TYR A 1077 -10.16 32.32 8.26
N ARG A 1078 -9.05 32.16 8.99
CA ARG A 1078 -7.73 31.93 8.40
C ARG A 1078 -7.46 30.44 8.22
N ILE A 1079 -6.60 30.11 7.27
CA ILE A 1079 -6.13 28.74 7.04
C ILE A 1079 -4.69 28.64 7.54
N SER A 1080 -4.38 27.63 8.34
CA SER A 1080 -3.05 27.33 8.86
C SER A 1080 -2.67 25.87 8.65
N ASP A 1081 -1.40 25.53 8.94
CA ASP A 1081 -0.87 24.16 8.87
C ASP A 1081 -1.15 23.50 7.51
N VAL A 1082 -0.92 24.26 6.44
CA VAL A 1082 -1.19 23.82 5.08
C VAL A 1082 -0.21 22.70 4.70
N ASP A 1083 -0.76 21.52 4.44
CA ASP A 1083 -0.07 20.43 3.78
C ASP A 1083 -0.16 20.66 2.27
N VAL A 1084 0.93 21.18 1.70
CA VAL A 1084 1.04 21.51 0.27
C VAL A 1084 0.98 20.27 -0.64
N PHE A 1085 1.30 19.08 -0.13
CA PHE A 1085 1.27 17.85 -0.92
C PHE A 1085 -0.13 17.28 -1.00
N ARG A 1086 -0.91 17.40 0.08
CA ARG A 1086 -2.28 16.88 0.17
C ARG A 1086 -3.34 17.93 -0.13
N GLY A 1087 -2.97 19.21 -0.20
CA GLY A 1087 -3.92 20.31 -0.35
C GLY A 1087 -4.89 20.40 0.82
N THR A 1088 -4.39 20.30 2.05
CA THR A 1088 -5.25 20.33 3.26
C THR A 1088 -4.76 21.36 4.26
N GLY A 1089 -5.65 21.88 5.11
CA GLY A 1089 -5.29 22.83 6.17
C GLY A 1089 -6.27 22.85 7.33
N CYS A 1090 -5.91 23.59 8.37
CA CYS A 1090 -6.74 23.82 9.55
C CYS A 1090 -7.36 25.22 9.51
N LEU A 1091 -8.62 25.35 9.94
CA LEU A 1091 -9.25 26.66 10.14
C LEU A 1091 -8.87 27.24 11.49
N GLN A 1092 -8.50 28.52 11.53
CA GLN A 1092 -8.20 29.28 12.74
C GLN A 1092 -9.20 30.39 12.97
N ASP A 1093 -9.75 30.45 14.19
CA ASP A 1093 -10.67 31.49 14.63
C ASP A 1093 -9.96 32.82 14.99
N SER A 1094 -10.75 33.82 15.40
CA SER A 1094 -10.24 35.12 15.88
C SER A 1094 -9.29 35.05 17.08
N ASN A 1095 -9.30 33.95 17.84
CA ASN A 1095 -8.40 33.69 18.96
C ASN A 1095 -7.16 32.86 18.56
N ASN A 1096 -6.94 32.62 17.26
CA ASN A 1096 -5.92 31.73 16.69
C ASN A 1096 -6.05 30.27 17.15
N LYS A 1097 -7.25 29.84 17.56
CA LYS A 1097 -7.53 28.45 17.92
C LYS A 1097 -7.92 27.68 16.67
N LYS A 1098 -7.34 26.49 16.48
CA LYS A 1098 -7.78 25.64 15.36
C LYS A 1098 -9.14 25.04 15.70
N CYS A 1099 -10.08 25.22 14.79
CA CYS A 1099 -11.50 25.02 15.01
C CYS A 1099 -12.19 24.27 13.86
N GLY A 1100 -11.44 23.87 12.85
CA GLY A 1100 -11.95 23.14 11.71
C GLY A 1100 -10.82 22.59 10.83
N PHE A 1101 -11.20 21.80 9.84
CA PHE A 1101 -10.29 21.17 8.87
C PHE A 1101 -10.88 21.29 7.47
N VAL A 1102 -10.02 21.58 6.50
CA VAL A 1102 -10.42 21.84 5.11
C VAL A 1102 -9.52 21.15 4.10
N PHE A 1103 -10.13 20.72 3.01
CA PHE A 1103 -9.50 20.40 1.75
C PHE A 1103 -9.55 21.65 0.86
N LEU A 1104 -8.41 21.97 0.24
CA LEU A 1104 -8.18 23.15 -0.57
C LEU A 1104 -8.26 22.76 -2.04
N ASP A 1105 -9.36 23.11 -2.69
CA ASP A 1105 -9.61 22.80 -4.09
C ASP A 1105 -8.89 23.84 -4.98
N GLY A 1106 -8.12 23.39 -5.97
CA GLY A 1106 -7.30 24.26 -6.83
C GLY A 1106 -6.16 24.94 -6.09
N PHE A 1107 -5.51 24.24 -5.15
CA PHE A 1107 -4.41 24.80 -4.35
C PHE A 1107 -3.17 25.20 -5.17
N ASP A 1108 -2.97 24.57 -6.32
CA ASP A 1108 -1.91 24.87 -7.27
C ASP A 1108 -2.08 26.22 -8.00
N GLU A 1109 -3.29 26.80 -7.97
CA GLU A 1109 -3.55 28.17 -8.43
C GLU A 1109 -3.18 29.15 -7.30
N THR A 1110 -1.92 29.58 -7.31
CA THR A 1110 -1.29 30.22 -6.14
C THR A 1110 -1.90 31.56 -5.72
N GLU A 1111 -2.50 32.32 -6.65
CA GLU A 1111 -2.99 33.69 -6.38
C GLU A 1111 -4.03 33.78 -5.25
N PHE A 1112 -4.91 32.78 -5.10
CA PHE A 1112 -5.98 32.82 -4.10
C PHE A 1112 -5.47 32.49 -2.69
N PHE A 1113 -4.71 31.39 -2.56
CA PHE A 1113 -4.23 30.89 -1.26
C PHE A 1113 -2.96 31.58 -0.73
N GLU A 1114 -2.27 32.37 -1.56
CA GLU A 1114 -1.18 33.24 -1.11
C GLU A 1114 -1.69 34.47 -0.34
N SER A 1115 -2.98 34.80 -0.48
CA SER A 1115 -3.57 35.89 0.28
C SER A 1115 -3.56 35.55 1.78
N CYS A 1116 -2.73 36.23 2.58
CA CYS A 1116 -2.66 36.02 4.03
C CYS A 1116 -3.91 36.56 4.79
N GLY A 1117 -5.00 36.83 4.08
CA GLY A 1117 -6.25 37.38 4.60
C GLY A 1117 -7.22 36.30 5.10
N PRO A 1118 -8.34 36.72 5.73
CA PRO A 1118 -9.42 35.79 6.07
C PRO A 1118 -10.16 35.33 4.81
N TYR A 1119 -10.49 34.04 4.76
CA TYR A 1119 -11.24 33.40 3.68
C TYR A 1119 -12.72 33.36 4.03
N GLU A 1120 -13.57 33.68 3.05
CA GLU A 1120 -15.02 33.54 3.19
C GLU A 1120 -15.40 32.06 3.12
N ILE A 1121 -16.15 31.60 4.13
CA ILE A 1121 -16.71 30.25 4.20
C ILE A 1121 -18.22 30.31 4.41
N ILE A 1122 -18.93 29.34 3.85
CA ILE A 1122 -20.38 29.20 4.05
C ILE A 1122 -20.72 27.89 4.76
N LEU A 1123 -21.76 27.91 5.58
CA LEU A 1123 -22.30 26.69 6.20
C LEU A 1123 -23.26 25.99 5.24
N LEU A 1124 -23.17 24.66 5.15
CA LEU A 1124 -24.02 23.85 4.27
C LEU A 1124 -25.05 23.02 5.05
N SER A 1125 -24.59 22.34 6.10
CA SER A 1125 -25.38 21.36 6.85
C SER A 1125 -24.68 21.00 8.16
N GLU A 1126 -25.36 20.29 9.05
CA GLU A 1126 -24.74 19.67 10.23
C GLU A 1126 -24.17 18.28 9.94
N THR A 1127 -23.16 17.88 10.70
CA THR A 1127 -22.53 16.56 10.60
C THR A 1127 -21.94 16.14 11.96
N SER A 1128 -21.86 14.83 12.19
CA SER A 1128 -21.37 14.24 13.44
C SER A 1128 -20.26 13.24 13.16
N ASN A 1129 -19.03 13.54 13.58
CA ASN A 1129 -17.85 12.69 13.40
C ASN A 1129 -17.54 12.29 11.92
N PRO A 1130 -17.02 13.21 11.10
CA PRO A 1130 -16.59 12.93 9.72
C PRO A 1130 -15.53 11.85 9.64
N ARG A 1131 -15.72 10.90 8.71
CA ARG A 1131 -14.79 9.77 8.51
C ARG A 1131 -13.35 10.23 8.29
N PHE A 1132 -13.19 11.36 7.61
CA PHE A 1132 -11.89 11.93 7.30
C PHE A 1132 -11.22 12.65 8.49
N LEU A 1133 -11.89 12.77 9.65
CA LEU A 1133 -11.28 13.25 10.89
C LEU A 1133 -10.62 12.12 11.69
N ASP A 1134 -11.25 10.95 11.84
CA ASP A 1134 -10.77 9.86 12.72
C ASP A 1134 -9.29 9.47 12.50
N SER A 1135 -8.79 9.46 11.27
CA SER A 1135 -7.40 9.11 10.94
C SER A 1135 -6.38 10.23 11.19
N ARG A 1136 -6.82 11.48 11.36
CA ARG A 1136 -5.94 12.67 11.42
C ARG A 1136 -6.10 13.50 12.70
N TRP A 1137 -7.08 13.18 13.52
CA TRP A 1137 -7.51 14.00 14.68
C TRP A 1137 -7.19 13.40 16.04
N VAL A 1138 -6.55 12.22 16.11
CA VAL A 1138 -6.22 11.48 17.36
C VAL A 1138 -5.34 12.27 18.36
N GLN A 1139 -4.86 13.46 17.99
CA GLN A 1139 -3.99 14.30 18.83
C GLN A 1139 -4.60 15.63 19.31
N TRP A 1140 -5.88 15.92 18.99
CA TRP A 1140 -6.52 17.20 19.32
C TRP A 1140 -7.45 17.11 20.54
N GLN A 1141 -7.19 17.94 21.57
CA GLN A 1141 -8.13 18.16 22.68
C GLN A 1141 -9.30 19.04 22.21
N ASP A 1142 -10.53 18.75 22.66
CA ASP A 1142 -11.73 19.52 22.31
C ASP A 1142 -11.52 21.02 22.55
N PRO A 1143 -11.47 21.83 21.47
CA PRO A 1143 -11.26 23.26 21.60
C PRO A 1143 -12.49 23.97 22.19
N TYR A 1144 -13.68 23.39 22.16
CA TYR A 1144 -14.86 24.04 22.73
C TYR A 1144 -15.67 22.98 23.48
N PRO A 1145 -15.38 22.71 24.77
CA PRO A 1145 -16.05 21.65 25.53
C PRO A 1145 -17.55 21.92 25.61
N LEU A 1146 -18.31 21.29 24.71
CA LEU A 1146 -19.76 21.29 24.71
C LEU A 1146 -20.20 20.24 25.74
N GLY A 1147 -21.04 20.63 26.71
CA GLY A 1147 -21.38 19.83 27.89
C GLY A 1147 -22.07 18.47 27.66
N SER A 1148 -22.13 17.96 26.43
CA SER A 1148 -22.77 16.69 26.06
C SER A 1148 -21.80 15.57 25.67
N GLY A 1149 -20.49 15.82 25.53
CA GLY A 1149 -19.50 14.80 25.17
C GLY A 1149 -19.61 14.23 23.75
N GLN A 1150 -20.50 14.76 22.90
CA GLN A 1150 -20.57 14.46 21.46
C GLN A 1150 -20.07 15.65 20.65
N TRP A 1151 -19.04 15.43 19.85
CA TRP A 1151 -18.49 16.42 18.93
C TRP A 1151 -19.46 16.65 17.76
N THR A 1152 -19.88 17.89 17.56
CA THR A 1152 -20.78 18.28 16.46
C THR A 1152 -20.10 19.32 15.57
N PHE A 1153 -20.27 19.17 14.25
CA PHE A 1153 -19.63 20.01 13.25
C PHE A 1153 -20.64 20.54 12.23
N TYR A 1154 -20.28 21.62 11.55
CA TYR A 1154 -20.91 22.06 10.30
C TYR A 1154 -20.05 21.63 9.13
N ASN A 1155 -20.67 21.10 8.07
CA ASN A 1155 -20.04 21.04 6.76
C ASN A 1155 -19.93 22.47 6.20
N ILE A 1156 -18.76 22.82 5.70
CA ILE A 1156 -18.47 24.16 5.20
C ILE A 1156 -17.88 24.13 3.79
N MET A 1157 -18.07 25.21 3.05
CA MET A 1157 -17.47 25.43 1.74
C MET A 1157 -16.69 26.75 1.74
N ILE A 1158 -15.47 26.74 1.22
CA ILE A 1158 -14.66 27.95 1.01
C ILE A 1158 -15.06 28.56 -0.33
N LEU A 1159 -15.24 29.88 -0.36
CA LEU A 1159 -15.64 30.61 -1.56
C LEU A 1159 -14.59 31.63 -1.99
N GLU A 1160 -14.42 31.76 -3.31
CA GLU A 1160 -13.78 32.91 -3.94
C GLU A 1160 -14.85 33.71 -4.70
N SER A 1161 -15.16 34.92 -4.24
CA SER A 1161 -16.10 35.80 -4.92
C SER A 1161 -15.39 36.78 -5.84
N LYS A 1162 -15.71 36.72 -7.13
CA LYS A 1162 -15.21 37.66 -8.16
C LYS A 1162 -16.39 38.21 -8.93
N GLY A 1163 -16.54 39.55 -8.92
CA GLY A 1163 -17.56 40.25 -9.72
C GLY A 1163 -19.02 39.87 -9.43
N GLY A 1164 -19.32 39.52 -8.19
CA GLY A 1164 -20.66 39.10 -7.74
C GLY A 1164 -20.98 37.62 -7.96
N ILE A 1165 -20.03 36.83 -8.48
CA ILE A 1165 -20.15 35.38 -8.69
C ILE A 1165 -19.11 34.69 -7.82
N ALA A 1166 -19.55 33.74 -6.98
CA ALA A 1166 -18.68 32.92 -6.16
C ALA A 1166 -18.31 31.62 -6.90
N GLU A 1167 -17.10 31.13 -6.65
CA GLU A 1167 -16.67 29.77 -7.00
C GLU A 1167 -16.21 29.06 -5.72
N ARG A 1168 -16.47 27.76 -5.65
CA ARG A 1168 -15.97 26.87 -4.60
C ARG A 1168 -14.44 26.78 -4.71
N ARG A 1169 -13.75 26.90 -3.58
CA ARG A 1169 -12.29 26.72 -3.44
C ARG A 1169 -11.92 25.71 -2.35
N GLY A 1170 -12.89 25.04 -1.75
CA GLY A 1170 -12.59 24.03 -0.74
C GLY A 1170 -13.83 23.56 -0.02
N PHE A 1171 -13.65 22.45 0.69
CA PHE A 1171 -14.68 21.83 1.52
C PHE A 1171 -14.06 21.34 2.82
N GLY A 1172 -14.85 21.35 3.89
CA GLY A 1172 -14.38 20.79 5.14
C GLY A 1172 -15.43 20.85 6.23
N VAL A 1173 -14.94 20.90 7.47
CA VAL A 1173 -15.78 20.99 8.65
C VAL A 1173 -15.31 22.08 9.59
N LEU A 1174 -16.28 22.69 10.27
CA LEU A 1174 -16.09 23.70 11.31
C LEU A 1174 -16.78 23.23 12.58
N HIS A 1175 -16.11 23.33 13.71
CA HIS A 1175 -16.70 23.04 15.01
C HIS A 1175 -17.85 24.02 15.30
N GLN A 1176 -19.00 23.54 15.79
CA GLN A 1176 -20.18 24.41 15.93
C GLN A 1176 -19.93 25.61 16.86
N GLY A 1177 -19.19 25.41 17.95
CA GLY A 1177 -18.82 26.49 18.89
C GLY A 1177 -17.90 27.57 18.29
N ALA A 1178 -17.33 27.35 17.11
CA ALA A 1178 -16.43 28.31 16.48
C ALA A 1178 -17.18 29.47 15.80
N VAL A 1179 -18.48 29.32 15.48
CA VAL A 1179 -19.27 30.28 14.69
C VAL A 1179 -19.29 31.68 15.30
N GLU A 1180 -19.29 31.79 16.64
CA GLU A 1180 -19.25 33.07 17.35
C GLU A 1180 -17.89 33.79 17.23
N PHE A 1181 -16.85 33.08 16.82
CA PHE A 1181 -15.47 33.57 16.75
C PHE A 1181 -14.99 33.84 15.31
N SER A 1182 -15.92 34.04 14.37
CA SER A 1182 -15.61 34.50 13.00
C SER A 1182 -14.80 35.80 13.02
N LEU A 1183 -13.82 35.91 12.11
CA LEU A 1183 -13.07 37.14 11.88
C LEU A 1183 -13.96 38.21 11.24
N ASP A 1184 -13.53 39.48 11.31
CA ASP A 1184 -14.17 40.58 10.59
C ASP A 1184 -14.27 40.28 9.09
N PRO A 1185 -15.43 40.56 8.45
CA PRO A 1185 -16.58 41.35 8.91
C PRO A 1185 -17.59 40.64 9.84
N GLY A 1186 -17.32 39.41 10.28
CA GLY A 1186 -18.17 38.65 11.18
C GLY A 1186 -19.20 37.77 10.46
N SER A 1187 -20.10 37.17 11.22
CA SER A 1187 -21.13 36.27 10.70
C SER A 1187 -22.30 37.03 10.08
N SER A 1188 -22.75 36.58 8.90
CA SER A 1188 -23.87 37.22 8.20
C SER A 1188 -24.76 36.21 7.46
N TRP A 1189 -26.07 36.47 7.43
CA TRP A 1189 -27.00 35.73 6.57
C TRP A 1189 -26.96 36.35 5.18
N LYS A 1190 -26.39 35.64 4.20
CA LYS A 1190 -25.98 36.19 2.91
C LYS A 1190 -26.58 35.38 1.75
N GLU A 1191 -26.94 36.10 0.69
CA GLU A 1191 -27.28 35.51 -0.61
C GLU A 1191 -26.01 35.18 -1.39
N ILE A 1192 -25.91 33.95 -1.87
CA ILE A 1192 -24.78 33.44 -2.63
C ILE A 1192 -25.24 33.11 -4.04
N VAL A 1193 -24.51 33.62 -5.03
CA VAL A 1193 -24.58 33.16 -6.43
C VAL A 1193 -23.30 32.35 -6.69
N LEU A 1194 -23.44 31.03 -6.83
CA LEU A 1194 -22.34 30.08 -6.93
C LEU A 1194 -22.28 29.49 -8.34
N ALA A 1195 -21.16 29.70 -9.03
CA ALA A 1195 -20.87 29.17 -10.35
C ALA A 1195 -20.11 27.86 -10.28
#